data_AF-E3HR19-F1
#
_entry.id   AF-E3HR19-F1
#
_cell.length_a   1.000
_cell.length_b   1.000
_cell.length_c   1.000
_cell.angle_alpha   90.00
_cell.angle_beta   90.00
_cell.angle_gamma   90.00
#
_symmetry.space_group_name_H-M   'P 1'
#
loop_
_entity.id
_entity.type
_entity.pdbx_description
1 polymer ?
#
loop_
_entity_poly.entity_id
_entity_poly.type
_entity_poly.pdbx_seq_one_letter_code
_entity_poly.pdbx_strand_id
1 'polypeptide(L)'
;MRHIAQFSLAVLLAASQLGPAASTVHAQQTDNRVSLNFVDTDIPAVLRALSLFTQRNFLVDPRVKGKLTLVSDRPVDSAQALSMLTGALRLQGFAIVDVDGVTRVVPEADAKLQGSAVVGNGRPAQAVGGAPAGGAGRGPVPVSAFAKGSSGEMLTRVFPLKYENAANLVPVLRPMVPPNNPINAYPGNNTLVVTDYADNLERIAQVIARIDVPSSIDTDVVPVRSAIATDLAILASQLLDTQSSDPTQRIAVVADPRSNSVLVRSGSPARTRLARDLIMKLDAQQNRAGNLHVVYMRNAQATRIAEVLGGLLTGQANSAPGATGGASGGAGAQGGARTQNAAAGMAAQAGQGMAGMSGSNKGGLSGEQERISREDNSTQAVSYSAGGATIQADPATNSLIISAPEPLYRSLREVIDQLDQRRAQVLVESLIVEVSEAKAAEFGIQWMTGAGNINSDGTSFIGGTNLGGSGITGKGPTTIDGIGSGLTLGVVKGTVDVLGNKVINLGVLARAMENTGEANILSTPNLLTLDNQSASILVGKTVPFVTGQYVTSGSNGSTNPFQTIEREDVGLKLNIRPQISEGGAVKLDIYQEVSSIDESRSNATTGIVTNKRAIDTSVLIDDGQIIVLGGLLEDNVTLSTNSVPLLGSLPVIGSLFRYDSRKRTKTNLMVFLRPYVVRDANRTAGVTMDRYDYMRRAQAAVQPGQHWALPDMQAPMLPPPGSAPSVSNNAYDLRPEQQAETLRRPAPVTAQSFAVRQYPGTESARDASEAIRVSRTLMHSVAVDPDTLL
;
A
#
# COMPACT_ATOMS: atom_id res chain seq x y z
N MET A 1 -85.04 -20.94 7.40
CA MET A 1 -83.95 -20.10 7.96
C MET A 1 -82.90 -19.88 6.88
N ARG A 2 -82.51 -18.63 6.56
CA ARG A 2 -81.17 -18.20 6.07
C ARG A 2 -81.17 -16.73 5.61
N HIS A 3 -80.25 -15.94 6.19
CA HIS A 3 -79.46 -14.84 5.59
C HIS A 3 -80.04 -13.55 4.95
N ILE A 4 -79.20 -12.50 5.07
CA ILE A 4 -78.87 -11.41 4.11
C ILE A 4 -79.53 -10.00 4.24
N ALA A 5 -78.69 -9.07 4.75
CA ALA A 5 -78.30 -7.73 4.24
C ALA A 5 -79.21 -6.45 4.26
N GLN A 6 -78.51 -5.36 4.64
CA GLN A 6 -78.43 -4.03 3.99
C GLN A 6 -79.44 -2.87 4.21
N PHE A 7 -78.82 -1.68 4.39
CA PHE A 7 -79.17 -0.32 3.91
C PHE A 7 -80.27 0.59 4.54
N SER A 8 -79.88 1.88 4.63
CA SER A 8 -80.62 3.11 4.23
C SER A 8 -81.47 3.95 5.22
N LEU A 9 -81.37 5.27 5.01
CA LEU A 9 -82.10 6.47 5.48
C LEU A 9 -81.53 7.65 4.64
N ALA A 10 -81.99 8.92 4.58
CA ALA A 10 -83.12 9.73 5.09
C ALA A 10 -83.16 11.06 4.28
N VAL A 11 -84.19 11.93 4.23
CA VAL A 11 -85.67 11.82 4.36
C VAL A 11 -86.31 13.19 3.97
N LEU A 12 -87.60 13.23 3.57
CA LEU A 12 -88.48 14.43 3.36
C LEU A 12 -88.15 15.38 2.14
N LEU A 13 -89.09 15.75 1.23
CA LEU A 13 -90.26 16.68 1.24
C LEU A 13 -89.90 18.19 1.01
N ALA A 14 -90.68 19.06 0.31
CA ALA A 14 -91.93 18.89 -0.47
C ALA A 14 -92.25 20.08 -1.44
N ALA A 15 -93.12 19.82 -2.43
CA ALA A 15 -94.22 20.67 -2.96
C ALA A 15 -94.00 21.89 -3.93
N SER A 16 -95.08 22.13 -4.71
CA SER A 16 -95.42 23.27 -5.59
C SER A 16 -94.69 23.45 -6.93
N GLN A 17 -95.26 24.17 -7.93
CA GLN A 17 -96.47 23.88 -8.72
C GLN A 17 -96.56 24.82 -9.97
N LEU A 18 -97.00 24.28 -11.11
CA LEU A 18 -97.54 25.01 -12.30
C LEU A 18 -96.61 25.99 -13.08
N GLY A 19 -97.02 26.30 -14.31
CA GLY A 19 -96.25 27.10 -15.30
C GLY A 19 -96.57 28.60 -15.30
N PRO A 20 -96.25 29.34 -16.39
CA PRO A 20 -96.82 29.03 -17.72
C PRO A 20 -95.80 28.97 -18.87
N ALA A 21 -96.29 28.72 -20.09
CA ALA A 21 -95.50 28.75 -21.31
C ALA A 21 -95.15 30.19 -21.73
N ALA A 22 -93.89 30.42 -22.08
CA ALA A 22 -93.45 31.59 -22.83
C ALA A 22 -93.26 31.18 -24.30
N SER A 23 -94.28 31.37 -25.13
CA SER A 23 -94.20 31.14 -26.57
C SER A 23 -93.22 32.14 -27.19
N THR A 24 -92.10 31.64 -27.72
CA THR A 24 -91.17 32.45 -28.52
C THR A 24 -91.84 32.82 -29.83
N VAL A 25 -92.43 34.02 -29.84
CA VAL A 25 -92.97 34.69 -31.02
C VAL A 25 -91.94 34.54 -32.14
N HIS A 26 -92.31 33.79 -33.18
CA HIS A 26 -91.58 33.82 -34.43
C HIS A 26 -91.82 35.20 -35.03
N ALA A 27 -90.93 36.14 -34.70
CA ALA A 27 -90.84 37.37 -35.44
C ALA A 27 -90.70 36.98 -36.91
N GLN A 28 -91.65 37.41 -37.74
CA GLN A 28 -91.54 37.25 -39.19
C GLN A 28 -90.38 38.12 -39.64
N GLN A 29 -89.18 37.56 -39.60
CA GLN A 29 -88.04 38.07 -40.32
C GLN A 29 -88.47 38.10 -41.78
N THR A 30 -88.74 39.31 -42.28
CA THR A 30 -89.06 39.56 -43.68
C THR A 30 -88.02 38.83 -44.50
N ASP A 31 -88.47 38.06 -45.50
CA ASP A 31 -87.58 37.22 -46.32
C ASP A 31 -86.81 38.11 -47.30
N ASN A 32 -85.90 38.91 -46.72
CA ASN A 32 -85.07 39.91 -47.36
C ASN A 32 -83.92 39.20 -48.08
N ARG A 33 -84.30 38.34 -49.01
CA ARG A 33 -83.43 37.61 -49.91
C ARG A 33 -83.55 38.20 -51.30
N VAL A 34 -82.43 38.56 -51.89
CA VAL A 34 -82.35 39.17 -53.21
C VAL A 34 -81.42 38.33 -54.08
N SER A 35 -81.74 38.20 -55.36
CA SER A 35 -80.80 37.65 -56.34
C SER A 35 -79.84 38.76 -56.77
N LEU A 36 -78.55 38.55 -56.52
CA LEU A 36 -77.49 39.43 -56.98
C LEU A 36 -77.13 39.06 -58.43
N ASN A 37 -77.17 40.03 -59.32
CA ASN A 37 -76.72 39.87 -60.70
C ASN A 37 -76.02 41.15 -61.17
N PHE A 38 -74.76 41.27 -60.79
CA PHE A 38 -73.86 42.31 -61.27
C PHE A 38 -72.82 41.63 -62.18
N VAL A 39 -72.66 42.13 -63.40
CA VAL A 39 -71.66 41.64 -64.36
C VAL A 39 -70.89 42.85 -64.86
N ASP A 40 -69.56 42.82 -64.76
CA ASP A 40 -68.64 43.91 -65.12
C ASP A 40 -69.08 45.31 -64.63
N THR A 41 -69.69 45.36 -63.44
CA THR A 41 -70.27 46.58 -62.86
C THR A 41 -69.25 47.30 -62.00
N ASP A 42 -69.14 48.62 -62.10
CA ASP A 42 -68.13 49.37 -61.34
C ASP A 42 -68.33 49.20 -59.81
N ILE A 43 -67.24 48.95 -59.06
CA ILE A 43 -67.29 48.66 -57.61
C ILE A 43 -68.14 49.67 -56.82
N PRO A 44 -68.04 51.01 -57.02
CA PRO A 44 -68.86 51.98 -56.29
C PRO A 44 -70.36 51.90 -56.58
N ALA A 45 -70.77 51.34 -57.73
CA ALA A 45 -72.17 51.11 -58.06
C ALA A 45 -72.71 49.85 -57.35
N VAL A 46 -71.93 48.76 -57.34
CA VAL A 46 -72.29 47.53 -56.59
C VAL A 46 -72.38 47.81 -55.09
N LEU A 47 -71.42 48.57 -54.54
CA LEU A 47 -71.43 49.00 -53.13
C LEU A 47 -72.64 49.87 -52.77
N ARG A 48 -73.11 50.73 -53.69
CA ARG A 48 -74.31 51.56 -53.48
C ARG A 48 -75.62 50.77 -53.60
N ALA A 49 -75.66 49.74 -54.45
CA ALA A 49 -76.80 48.83 -54.49
C ALA A 49 -76.88 47.99 -53.21
N LEU A 50 -75.73 47.48 -52.74
CA LEU A 50 -75.66 46.68 -51.52
C LEU A 50 -75.81 47.52 -50.23
N SER A 51 -75.37 48.77 -50.17
CA SER A 51 -75.59 49.65 -48.99
C SER A 51 -77.06 49.76 -48.61
N LEU A 52 -77.94 49.85 -49.62
CA LEU A 52 -79.39 49.91 -49.44
C LEU A 52 -79.97 48.57 -48.95
N PHE A 53 -79.45 47.44 -49.45
CA PHE A 53 -79.91 46.10 -49.08
C PHE A 53 -79.43 45.64 -47.71
N THR A 54 -78.17 45.94 -47.34
CA THR A 54 -77.57 45.54 -46.06
C THR A 54 -77.74 46.59 -44.96
N GLN A 55 -78.36 47.74 -45.25
CA GLN A 55 -78.47 48.91 -44.37
C GLN A 55 -77.12 49.34 -43.74
N ARG A 56 -76.02 49.22 -44.50
CA ARG A 56 -74.67 49.65 -44.09
C ARG A 56 -74.16 50.76 -44.99
N ASN A 57 -73.65 51.83 -44.39
CA ASN A 57 -73.02 52.93 -45.11
C ASN A 57 -71.57 52.56 -45.45
N PHE A 58 -71.29 52.35 -46.74
CA PHE A 58 -69.94 52.10 -47.23
C PHE A 58 -69.23 53.41 -47.62
N LEU A 59 -68.13 53.73 -46.94
CA LEU A 59 -67.21 54.81 -47.32
C LEU A 59 -66.10 54.23 -48.22
N VAL A 60 -66.04 54.69 -49.47
CA VAL A 60 -65.15 54.11 -50.49
C VAL A 60 -63.96 55.03 -50.74
N ASP A 61 -62.74 54.53 -50.62
CA ASP A 61 -61.53 55.29 -50.95
C ASP A 61 -61.43 55.55 -52.47
N PRO A 62 -61.04 56.76 -52.94
CA PRO A 62 -60.88 57.07 -54.37
C PRO A 62 -59.93 56.16 -55.16
N ARG A 63 -59.08 55.37 -54.49
CA ARG A 63 -58.21 54.32 -55.07
C ARG A 63 -58.97 53.05 -55.44
N VAL A 64 -60.16 52.80 -54.88
CA VAL A 64 -60.97 51.60 -55.17
C VAL A 64 -61.64 51.74 -56.54
N LYS A 65 -60.89 51.40 -57.59
CA LYS A 65 -61.34 51.43 -58.98
C LYS A 65 -61.21 50.04 -59.60
N GLY A 66 -62.28 49.60 -60.24
CA GLY A 66 -62.37 48.28 -60.87
C GLY A 66 -63.82 47.93 -61.19
N LYS A 67 -63.98 46.84 -61.94
CA LYS A 67 -65.27 46.23 -62.28
C LYS A 67 -65.41 44.92 -61.50
N LEU A 68 -66.59 44.69 -60.94
CA LEU A 68 -66.91 43.53 -60.12
C LEU A 68 -68.04 42.73 -60.79
N THR A 69 -67.88 41.41 -60.78
CA THR A 69 -68.91 40.46 -61.19
C THR A 69 -69.32 39.65 -59.97
N LEU A 70 -70.61 39.69 -59.65
CA LEU A 70 -71.22 39.17 -58.43
C LEU A 70 -72.60 38.62 -58.79
N VAL A 71 -72.67 37.31 -59.01
CA VAL A 71 -73.86 36.59 -59.49
C VAL A 71 -74.25 35.52 -58.46
N SER A 72 -75.55 35.37 -58.20
CA SER A 72 -76.10 34.33 -57.32
C SER A 72 -77.33 33.65 -57.94
N ASP A 73 -77.22 32.38 -58.32
CA ASP A 73 -78.34 31.60 -58.91
C ASP A 73 -79.48 31.30 -57.91
N ARG A 74 -79.30 31.66 -56.63
CA ARG A 74 -80.28 31.50 -55.56
C ARG A 74 -80.41 32.83 -54.79
N PRO A 75 -81.61 33.20 -54.31
CA PRO A 75 -81.78 34.39 -53.47
C PRO A 75 -80.93 34.31 -52.20
N VAL A 76 -80.03 35.27 -52.00
CA VAL A 76 -79.14 35.34 -50.85
C VAL A 76 -79.65 36.33 -49.80
N ASP A 77 -79.46 36.02 -48.52
CA ASP A 77 -79.75 36.96 -47.42
C ASP A 77 -78.68 38.08 -47.34
N SER A 78 -78.94 39.10 -46.52
CA SER A 78 -78.05 40.27 -46.40
C SER A 78 -76.66 39.96 -45.82
N ALA A 79 -76.49 38.87 -45.07
CA ALA A 79 -75.18 38.44 -44.57
C ALA A 79 -74.40 37.62 -45.60
N GLN A 80 -75.10 36.79 -46.38
CA GLN A 80 -74.55 36.08 -47.54
C GLN A 80 -74.15 37.05 -48.65
N ALA A 81 -74.96 38.07 -48.94
CA ALA A 81 -74.61 39.14 -49.87
C ALA A 81 -73.36 39.92 -49.42
N LEU A 82 -73.23 40.19 -48.12
CA LEU A 82 -72.05 40.85 -47.56
C LEU A 82 -70.79 39.97 -47.65
N SER A 83 -70.88 38.67 -47.37
CA SER A 83 -69.72 37.77 -47.46
C SER A 83 -69.30 37.49 -48.91
N MET A 84 -70.26 37.37 -49.84
CA MET A 84 -69.97 37.28 -51.28
C MET A 84 -69.32 38.57 -51.81
N LEU A 85 -69.82 39.74 -51.42
CA LEU A 85 -69.18 41.04 -51.72
C LEU A 85 -67.75 41.09 -51.17
N THR A 86 -67.56 40.71 -49.91
CA THR A 86 -66.24 40.80 -49.25
C THR A 86 -65.24 39.82 -49.85
N GLY A 87 -65.69 38.61 -50.23
CA GLY A 87 -64.90 37.65 -51.00
C GLY A 87 -64.51 38.17 -52.39
N ALA A 88 -65.45 38.80 -53.10
CA ALA A 88 -65.20 39.36 -54.43
C ALA A 88 -64.26 40.60 -54.39
N LEU A 89 -64.38 41.46 -53.37
CA LEU A 89 -63.43 42.56 -53.13
C LEU A 89 -62.03 42.03 -52.77
N ARG A 90 -61.94 40.98 -51.95
CA ARG A 90 -60.69 40.31 -51.58
C ARG A 90 -59.96 39.75 -52.81
N LEU A 91 -60.68 39.19 -53.78
CA LEU A 91 -60.09 38.74 -55.05
C LEU A 91 -59.49 39.88 -55.89
N GLN A 92 -59.84 41.14 -55.60
CA GLN A 92 -59.33 42.33 -56.29
C GLN A 92 -58.36 43.16 -55.44
N GLY A 93 -57.90 42.65 -54.29
CA GLY A 93 -56.95 43.35 -53.41
C GLY A 93 -57.55 44.51 -52.61
N PHE A 94 -58.87 44.52 -52.44
CA PHE A 94 -59.59 45.46 -51.57
C PHE A 94 -60.08 44.74 -50.32
N ALA A 95 -60.17 45.47 -49.21
CA ALA A 95 -60.67 44.95 -47.93
C ALA A 95 -61.71 45.89 -47.32
N ILE A 96 -62.62 45.28 -46.56
CA ILE A 96 -63.60 45.98 -45.73
C ILE A 96 -63.06 46.09 -44.29
N VAL A 97 -63.15 47.28 -43.72
CA VAL A 97 -62.78 47.58 -42.33
C VAL A 97 -63.85 48.47 -41.71
N ASP A 98 -64.44 48.09 -40.59
CA ASP A 98 -65.32 48.97 -39.83
C ASP A 98 -64.51 49.85 -38.85
N VAL A 99 -64.70 51.16 -38.91
CA VAL A 99 -64.02 52.14 -38.05
C VAL A 99 -65.05 53.13 -37.54
N ASP A 100 -65.28 53.11 -36.22
CA ASP A 100 -66.25 53.93 -35.49
C ASP A 100 -67.69 53.90 -36.07
N GLY A 101 -68.12 52.71 -36.54
CA GLY A 101 -69.45 52.47 -37.09
C GLY A 101 -69.63 52.90 -38.55
N VAL A 102 -68.53 53.25 -39.24
CA VAL A 102 -68.51 53.50 -40.68
C VAL A 102 -67.69 52.42 -41.36
N THR A 103 -68.37 51.58 -42.14
CA THR A 103 -67.74 50.52 -42.93
C THR A 103 -66.95 51.12 -44.09
N ARG A 104 -65.63 51.01 -44.08
CA ARG A 104 -64.73 51.55 -45.10
C ARG A 104 -64.29 50.47 -46.08
N VAL A 105 -64.19 50.82 -47.36
CA VAL A 105 -63.60 50.00 -48.41
C VAL A 105 -62.29 50.64 -48.85
N VAL A 106 -61.18 49.96 -48.60
CA VAL A 106 -59.80 50.46 -48.78
C VAL A 106 -58.93 49.39 -49.46
N PRO A 107 -57.80 49.78 -50.08
CA PRO A 107 -56.78 48.82 -50.52
C PRO A 107 -56.29 47.94 -49.36
N GLU A 108 -56.01 46.66 -49.63
CA GLU A 108 -55.61 45.69 -48.60
C GLU A 108 -54.34 46.13 -47.81
N ALA A 109 -53.44 46.89 -48.45
CA ALA A 109 -52.27 47.46 -47.79
C ALA A 109 -52.64 48.52 -46.73
N ASP A 110 -53.56 49.43 -47.06
CA ASP A 110 -54.02 50.50 -46.16
C ASP A 110 -54.94 49.94 -45.06
N ALA A 111 -55.68 48.85 -45.35
CA ALA A 111 -56.50 48.11 -44.40
C ALA A 111 -55.71 47.60 -43.18
N LYS A 112 -54.41 47.28 -43.35
CA LYS A 112 -53.53 46.78 -42.27
C LYS A 112 -53.11 47.85 -41.27
N LEU A 113 -53.30 49.13 -41.63
CA LEU A 113 -53.03 50.29 -40.77
C LEU A 113 -54.30 50.86 -40.13
N GLN A 114 -55.47 50.66 -40.77
CA GLN A 114 -56.78 51.08 -40.25
C GLN A 114 -57.54 49.96 -39.53
N GLY A 115 -57.06 48.72 -39.61
CA GLY A 115 -57.79 47.50 -39.24
C GLY A 115 -57.67 47.06 -37.77
N SER A 116 -58.82 46.66 -37.23
CA SER A 116 -58.99 45.88 -35.99
C SER A 116 -58.90 46.62 -34.65
N ALA A 117 -59.99 46.56 -33.89
CA ALA A 117 -59.89 46.46 -32.43
C ALA A 117 -59.17 45.14 -32.06
N VAL A 118 -58.32 45.15 -31.03
CA VAL A 118 -57.54 43.96 -30.66
C VAL A 118 -58.44 42.90 -30.01
N VAL A 119 -58.62 41.76 -30.69
CA VAL A 119 -59.37 40.62 -30.13
C VAL A 119 -58.46 39.84 -29.18
N GLY A 120 -58.41 40.29 -27.93
CA GLY A 120 -57.88 39.47 -26.83
C GLY A 120 -58.87 38.37 -26.47
N ASN A 121 -58.38 37.14 -26.27
CA ASN A 121 -59.15 36.09 -25.61
C ASN A 121 -59.36 36.49 -24.13
N GLY A 122 -60.39 37.29 -23.85
CA GLY A 122 -60.81 37.63 -22.49
C GLY A 122 -61.07 36.35 -21.70
N ARG A 123 -60.53 36.28 -20.47
CA ARG A 123 -60.80 35.16 -19.55
C ARG A 123 -62.32 34.98 -19.44
N PRO A 124 -62.85 33.74 -19.47
CA PRO A 124 -64.27 33.53 -19.21
C PRO A 124 -64.60 34.11 -17.83
N ALA A 125 -65.50 35.09 -17.80
CA ALA A 125 -65.96 35.73 -16.57
C ALA A 125 -66.84 34.75 -15.80
N GLN A 126 -66.20 33.86 -15.05
CA GLN A 126 -66.88 32.94 -14.13
C GLN A 126 -67.68 33.78 -13.13
N ALA A 127 -69.00 33.62 -13.14
CA ALA A 127 -69.90 34.47 -12.39
C ALA A 127 -69.71 34.30 -10.88
N VAL A 128 -69.11 35.31 -10.24
CA VAL A 128 -69.08 35.51 -8.79
C VAL A 128 -69.79 36.83 -8.52
N GLY A 129 -70.80 36.81 -7.66
CA GLY A 129 -71.67 37.97 -7.42
C GLY A 129 -70.96 39.10 -6.65
N GLY A 130 -71.14 40.34 -7.12
CA GLY A 130 -70.64 41.56 -6.47
C GLY A 130 -71.21 42.80 -7.15
N ALA A 131 -71.64 43.79 -6.35
CA ALA A 131 -72.36 44.98 -6.81
C ALA A 131 -71.50 45.94 -7.69
N PRO A 132 -72.11 46.81 -8.51
CA PRO A 132 -71.40 47.62 -9.50
C PRO A 132 -70.76 48.89 -8.92
N ALA A 133 -69.67 49.33 -9.56
CA ALA A 133 -69.14 50.69 -9.46
C ALA A 133 -68.90 51.23 -10.88
N GLY A 134 -69.22 52.51 -11.12
CA GLY A 134 -69.24 53.10 -12.46
C GLY A 134 -67.86 53.46 -13.01
N GLY A 135 -67.64 53.21 -14.31
CA GLY A 135 -66.47 53.65 -15.05
C GLY A 135 -66.54 53.26 -16.52
N ALA A 136 -66.62 54.23 -17.43
CA ALA A 136 -66.78 53.98 -18.86
C ALA A 136 -65.45 53.58 -19.55
N GLY A 137 -64.93 52.41 -19.21
CA GLY A 137 -63.75 51.80 -19.84
C GLY A 137 -64.13 50.75 -20.90
N ARG A 138 -63.62 50.90 -22.12
CA ARG A 138 -63.88 50.00 -23.27
C ARG A 138 -63.12 48.67 -23.09
N GLY A 139 -63.61 47.79 -22.21
CA GLY A 139 -62.99 46.50 -21.91
C GLY A 139 -62.99 45.52 -23.10
N PRO A 140 -62.17 44.45 -23.06
CA PRO A 140 -62.14 43.45 -24.12
C PRO A 140 -63.50 42.77 -24.30
N VAL A 141 -64.07 42.90 -25.50
CA VAL A 141 -65.34 42.26 -25.85
C VAL A 141 -65.18 40.72 -25.85
N PRO A 142 -66.13 39.96 -25.27
CA PRO A 142 -66.04 38.51 -25.26
C PRO A 142 -66.23 37.94 -26.67
N VAL A 143 -65.46 36.92 -27.04
CA VAL A 143 -65.48 36.30 -28.38
C VAL A 143 -66.88 35.81 -28.81
N SER A 144 -67.73 35.43 -27.86
CA SER A 144 -69.12 35.03 -28.10
C SER A 144 -70.02 36.17 -28.61
N ALA A 145 -69.67 37.43 -28.38
CA ALA A 145 -70.41 38.58 -28.91
C ALA A 145 -70.13 38.82 -30.40
N PHE A 146 -69.02 38.29 -30.95
CA PHE A 146 -68.59 38.49 -32.33
C PHE A 146 -68.73 37.24 -33.21
N ALA A 147 -69.01 36.07 -32.63
CA ALA A 147 -69.31 34.82 -33.35
C ALA A 147 -70.58 34.83 -34.22
N LYS A 148 -71.22 36.00 -34.40
CA LYS A 148 -72.36 36.24 -35.30
C LYS A 148 -72.14 37.40 -36.28
N GLY A 149 -70.90 37.92 -36.38
CA GLY A 149 -70.55 39.08 -37.20
C GLY A 149 -69.66 38.72 -38.40
N SER A 150 -70.10 39.13 -39.59
CA SER A 150 -69.25 39.58 -40.72
C SER A 150 -68.03 38.71 -41.08
N SER A 151 -68.26 37.59 -41.76
CA SER A 151 -67.17 36.82 -42.38
C SER A 151 -66.52 37.62 -43.52
N GLY A 152 -65.24 37.96 -43.34
CA GLY A 152 -64.42 38.69 -44.30
C GLY A 152 -63.78 39.99 -43.80
N GLU A 153 -64.07 40.44 -42.57
CA GLU A 153 -63.33 41.57 -41.96
C GLU A 153 -61.89 41.17 -41.57
N MET A 154 -60.95 42.11 -41.69
CA MET A 154 -59.53 41.89 -41.37
C MET A 154 -59.24 42.28 -39.92
N LEU A 155 -58.70 41.34 -39.14
CA LEU A 155 -58.54 41.45 -37.70
C LEU A 155 -57.10 41.16 -37.25
N THR A 156 -56.73 41.65 -36.08
CA THR A 156 -55.48 41.31 -35.37
C THR A 156 -55.80 40.57 -34.07
N ARG A 157 -55.32 39.33 -33.95
CA ARG A 157 -55.55 38.45 -32.79
C ARG A 157 -54.22 38.07 -32.15
N VAL A 158 -54.22 38.00 -30.81
CA VAL A 158 -53.06 37.61 -30.01
C VAL A 158 -53.30 36.22 -29.43
N PHE A 159 -52.42 35.27 -29.75
CA PHE A 159 -52.44 33.90 -29.26
C PHE A 159 -51.35 33.70 -28.20
N PRO A 160 -51.70 33.54 -26.90
CA PRO A 160 -50.75 33.10 -25.88
C PRO A 160 -50.55 31.59 -25.94
N LEU A 161 -49.29 31.14 -25.90
CA LEU A 161 -48.87 29.73 -25.97
C LEU A 161 -48.34 29.27 -24.61
N LYS A 162 -48.59 28.02 -24.23
CA LYS A 162 -48.30 27.49 -22.89
C LYS A 162 -47.11 26.51 -22.83
N TYR A 163 -46.91 25.73 -23.88
CA TYR A 163 -46.00 24.60 -23.91
C TYR A 163 -44.98 24.70 -25.05
N GLU A 164 -45.42 25.14 -26.23
CA GLU A 164 -44.53 25.38 -27.38
C GLU A 164 -44.04 26.83 -27.49
N ASN A 165 -42.89 27.02 -28.12
CA ASN A 165 -42.29 28.35 -28.26
C ASN A 165 -42.89 29.12 -29.45
N ALA A 166 -43.26 30.39 -29.23
CA ALA A 166 -43.83 31.26 -30.25
C ALA A 166 -42.98 31.36 -31.54
N ALA A 167 -41.64 31.34 -31.42
CA ALA A 167 -40.76 31.37 -32.59
C ALA A 167 -40.82 30.06 -33.41
N ASN A 168 -40.96 28.90 -32.76
CA ASN A 168 -41.04 27.59 -33.41
C ASN A 168 -42.30 27.45 -34.28
N LEU A 169 -43.39 28.13 -33.92
CA LEU A 169 -44.66 28.05 -34.67
C LEU A 169 -44.70 28.97 -35.90
N VAL A 170 -43.85 30.00 -36.01
CA VAL A 170 -43.87 30.91 -37.16
C VAL A 170 -43.63 30.18 -38.49
N PRO A 171 -42.60 29.32 -38.65
CA PRO A 171 -42.40 28.55 -39.88
C PRO A 171 -43.56 27.61 -40.22
N VAL A 172 -44.22 27.04 -39.20
CA VAL A 172 -45.36 26.10 -39.38
C VAL A 172 -46.62 26.84 -39.84
N LEU A 173 -46.84 28.05 -39.34
CA LEU A 173 -48.03 28.86 -39.64
C LEU A 173 -47.85 29.78 -40.86
N ARG A 174 -46.61 30.09 -41.27
CA ARG A 174 -46.34 30.98 -42.41
C ARG A 174 -46.98 30.53 -43.73
N PRO A 175 -47.10 29.23 -44.09
CA PRO A 175 -47.83 28.79 -45.28
C PRO A 175 -49.35 29.01 -45.21
N MET A 176 -49.91 29.23 -44.01
CA MET A 176 -51.34 29.44 -43.81
C MET A 176 -51.74 30.92 -43.82
N VAL A 177 -50.77 31.84 -43.70
CA VAL A 177 -50.97 33.30 -43.71
C VAL A 177 -50.51 33.85 -45.06
N PRO A 178 -51.31 34.68 -45.76
CA PRO A 178 -50.89 35.33 -47.00
C PRO A 178 -49.52 36.04 -46.87
N PRO A 179 -48.64 36.01 -47.91
CA PRO A 179 -47.27 36.49 -47.78
C PRO A 179 -47.17 37.99 -47.45
N ASN A 180 -48.19 38.76 -47.84
CA ASN A 180 -48.38 40.18 -47.58
C ASN A 180 -49.00 40.49 -46.19
N ASN A 181 -49.31 39.49 -45.37
CA ASN A 181 -49.85 39.64 -44.02
C ASN A 181 -48.76 39.37 -42.96
N PRO A 182 -48.67 40.18 -41.88
CA PRO A 182 -47.66 40.02 -40.85
C PRO A 182 -48.03 38.93 -39.83
N ILE A 183 -47.02 38.18 -39.41
CA ILE A 183 -47.08 37.21 -38.32
C ILE A 183 -45.84 37.42 -37.44
N ASN A 184 -46.05 37.87 -36.21
CA ASN A 184 -44.98 38.27 -35.28
C ASN A 184 -45.03 37.41 -34.02
N ALA A 185 -43.95 36.70 -33.72
CA ALA A 185 -43.76 36.02 -32.45
C ALA A 185 -43.02 36.91 -31.46
N TYR A 186 -43.46 36.90 -30.20
CA TYR A 186 -42.79 37.52 -29.07
C TYR A 186 -42.37 36.42 -28.09
N PRO A 187 -41.12 35.90 -28.17
CA PRO A 187 -40.69 34.79 -27.31
C PRO A 187 -40.71 35.14 -25.82
N GLY A 188 -40.48 36.40 -25.44
CA GLY A 188 -40.35 36.82 -24.04
C GLY A 188 -41.64 36.75 -23.21
N ASN A 189 -42.82 36.76 -23.84
CA ASN A 189 -44.11 36.50 -23.20
C ASN A 189 -44.85 35.30 -23.83
N ASN A 190 -44.16 34.56 -24.70
CA ASN A 190 -44.65 33.43 -25.50
C ASN A 190 -45.99 33.71 -26.22
N THR A 191 -46.15 34.89 -26.83
CA THR A 191 -47.32 35.21 -27.66
C THR A 191 -47.01 35.29 -29.15
N LEU A 192 -48.02 34.95 -29.96
CA LEU A 192 -48.01 35.11 -31.41
C LEU A 192 -49.10 36.12 -31.79
N VAL A 193 -48.73 37.17 -32.51
CA VAL A 193 -49.65 38.18 -33.06
C VAL A 193 -49.81 37.93 -34.55
N VAL A 194 -51.06 37.75 -34.99
CA VAL A 194 -51.40 37.48 -36.40
C VAL A 194 -52.46 38.49 -36.85
N THR A 195 -52.21 39.13 -37.99
CA THR A 195 -53.18 40.02 -38.66
C THR A 195 -53.65 39.37 -39.95
N ASP A 196 -54.92 38.99 -40.02
CA ASP A 196 -55.50 38.29 -41.18
C ASP A 196 -57.04 38.38 -41.17
N TYR A 197 -57.70 37.83 -42.19
CA TYR A 197 -59.15 37.71 -42.24
C TYR A 197 -59.70 36.82 -41.11
N ALA A 198 -60.84 37.20 -40.53
CA ALA A 198 -61.48 36.53 -39.40
C ALA A 198 -61.57 34.99 -39.55
N ASP A 199 -62.03 34.51 -40.72
CA ASP A 199 -62.20 33.08 -41.01
C ASP A 199 -60.87 32.30 -41.05
N ASN A 200 -59.75 32.98 -41.29
CA ASN A 200 -58.43 32.35 -41.30
C ASN A 200 -57.77 32.38 -39.92
N LEU A 201 -58.01 33.43 -39.12
CA LEU A 201 -57.56 33.48 -37.73
C LEU A 201 -58.16 32.36 -36.87
N GLU A 202 -59.40 31.95 -37.14
CA GLU A 202 -60.02 30.80 -36.44
C GLU A 202 -59.45 29.45 -36.90
N ARG A 203 -59.09 29.32 -38.19
CA ARG A 203 -58.34 28.16 -38.70
C ARG A 203 -56.96 28.04 -38.04
N ILE A 204 -56.26 29.17 -37.89
CA ILE A 204 -54.95 29.26 -37.22
C ILE A 204 -55.10 28.93 -35.72
N ALA A 205 -56.17 29.41 -35.06
CA ALA A 205 -56.47 29.08 -33.67
C ALA A 205 -56.59 27.55 -33.45
N GLN A 206 -57.29 26.85 -34.35
CA GLN A 206 -57.47 25.39 -34.29
C GLN A 206 -56.18 24.60 -34.54
N VAL A 207 -55.26 25.12 -35.35
CA VAL A 207 -53.93 24.52 -35.55
C VAL A 207 -53.06 24.72 -34.31
N ILE A 208 -53.00 25.95 -33.78
CA ILE A 208 -52.27 26.27 -32.54
C ILE A 208 -52.74 25.38 -31.37
N ALA A 209 -54.06 25.25 -31.18
CA ALA A 209 -54.65 24.44 -30.11
C ALA A 209 -54.39 22.91 -30.22
N ARG A 210 -53.83 22.43 -31.34
CA ARG A 210 -53.41 21.03 -31.53
C ARG A 210 -51.90 20.82 -31.39
N ILE A 211 -51.10 21.89 -31.49
CA ILE A 211 -49.63 21.84 -31.42
C ILE A 211 -49.14 22.32 -30.05
N ASP A 212 -49.84 23.25 -29.39
CA ASP A 212 -49.56 23.69 -28.02
C ASP A 212 -50.03 22.64 -26.99
N VAL A 213 -49.33 21.49 -26.98
CA VAL A 213 -49.55 20.36 -26.06
C VAL A 213 -48.33 20.15 -25.15
N PRO A 214 -48.51 19.66 -23.90
CA PRO A 214 -47.38 19.46 -22.98
C PRO A 214 -46.40 18.42 -23.50
N SER A 215 -45.13 18.82 -23.68
CA SER A 215 -44.03 17.91 -23.99
C SER A 215 -43.72 17.00 -22.78
N SER A 216 -43.61 15.70 -23.03
CA SER A 216 -43.48 14.69 -21.97
C SER A 216 -42.04 14.58 -21.45
N ILE A 217 -41.67 15.44 -20.50
CA ILE A 217 -40.45 15.26 -19.72
C ILE A 217 -40.65 14.07 -18.78
N ASP A 218 -39.90 13.00 -19.00
CA ASP A 218 -39.91 11.77 -18.20
C ASP A 218 -38.65 11.69 -17.35
N THR A 219 -38.76 11.15 -16.14
CA THR A 219 -37.65 11.08 -15.18
C THR A 219 -37.73 9.82 -14.33
N ASP A 220 -36.59 9.15 -14.17
CA ASP A 220 -36.46 7.83 -13.56
C ASP A 220 -35.24 7.74 -12.63
N VAL A 221 -35.29 6.82 -11.68
CA VAL A 221 -34.25 6.62 -10.64
C VAL A 221 -33.79 5.17 -10.68
N VAL A 222 -32.56 4.94 -11.12
CA VAL A 222 -31.98 3.59 -11.25
C VAL A 222 -31.00 3.34 -10.09
N PRO A 223 -31.34 2.50 -9.09
CA PRO A 223 -30.42 2.16 -8.01
C PRO A 223 -29.32 1.21 -8.50
N VAL A 224 -28.07 1.50 -8.14
CA VAL A 224 -26.87 0.78 -8.58
C VAL A 224 -26.37 -0.11 -7.43
N ARG A 225 -26.08 -1.39 -7.73
CA ARG A 225 -25.76 -2.43 -6.73
C ARG A 225 -24.29 -2.87 -6.73
N SER A 226 -23.66 -2.92 -7.90
CA SER A 226 -22.33 -3.49 -8.11
C SER A 226 -21.29 -2.41 -8.40
N ALA A 227 -21.68 -1.36 -9.13
CA ALA A 227 -20.83 -0.26 -9.53
C ALA A 227 -21.05 1.02 -8.69
N ILE A 228 -20.20 2.02 -8.91
CA ILE A 228 -20.31 3.35 -8.31
C ILE A 228 -21.15 4.24 -9.23
N ALA A 229 -22.19 4.88 -8.71
CA ALA A 229 -23.14 5.65 -9.51
C ALA A 229 -22.51 6.86 -10.23
N THR A 230 -21.47 7.49 -9.66
CA THR A 230 -20.71 8.57 -10.32
C THR A 230 -20.08 8.11 -11.63
N ASP A 231 -19.45 6.95 -11.59
CA ASP A 231 -18.65 6.42 -12.69
C ASP A 231 -19.57 5.88 -13.78
N LEU A 232 -20.68 5.22 -13.38
CA LEU A 232 -21.75 4.86 -14.29
C LEU A 232 -22.43 6.07 -14.93
N ALA A 233 -22.64 7.19 -14.22
CA ALA A 233 -23.26 8.37 -14.82
C ALA A 233 -22.36 9.02 -15.90
N ILE A 234 -21.04 9.05 -15.70
CA ILE A 234 -20.08 9.51 -16.70
C ILE A 234 -20.08 8.58 -17.92
N LEU A 235 -19.96 7.26 -17.71
CA LEU A 235 -19.90 6.31 -18.81
C LEU A 235 -21.24 6.19 -19.57
N ALA A 236 -22.37 6.18 -18.85
CA ALA A 236 -23.69 6.15 -19.46
C ALA A 236 -24.04 7.45 -20.21
N SER A 237 -23.64 8.63 -19.72
CA SER A 237 -23.84 9.88 -20.47
C SER A 237 -23.01 9.91 -21.76
N GLN A 238 -21.75 9.45 -21.74
CA GLN A 238 -20.92 9.31 -22.95
C GLN A 238 -21.53 8.34 -23.99
N LEU A 239 -22.22 7.28 -23.55
CA LEU A 239 -22.89 6.33 -24.45
C LEU A 239 -24.29 6.77 -24.91
N LEU A 240 -24.90 7.77 -24.25
CA LEU A 240 -26.25 8.29 -24.56
C LEU A 240 -26.24 9.66 -25.26
N ASP A 241 -25.11 10.36 -25.31
CA ASP A 241 -24.99 11.67 -25.96
C ASP A 241 -25.04 11.54 -27.49
N THR A 242 -26.24 11.39 -28.02
CA THR A 242 -26.49 11.53 -29.46
C THR A 242 -26.18 12.96 -29.88
N GLN A 243 -25.36 13.12 -30.93
CA GLN A 243 -24.92 14.40 -31.53
C GLN A 243 -26.05 15.20 -32.22
N SER A 244 -27.21 15.29 -31.58
CA SER A 244 -28.37 16.07 -31.99
C SER A 244 -28.31 17.48 -31.39
N SER A 245 -28.62 18.48 -32.21
CA SER A 245 -28.77 19.87 -31.79
C SER A 245 -30.09 20.14 -31.06
N ASP A 246 -31.03 19.18 -31.06
CA ASP A 246 -32.34 19.31 -30.42
C ASP A 246 -32.25 19.10 -28.89
N PRO A 247 -32.53 20.11 -28.05
CA PRO A 247 -32.44 20.00 -26.60
C PRO A 247 -33.49 19.06 -25.99
N THR A 248 -34.61 18.78 -26.68
CA THR A 248 -35.65 17.87 -26.20
C THR A 248 -35.24 16.40 -26.27
N GLN A 249 -34.28 16.09 -27.16
CA GLN A 249 -33.83 14.73 -27.46
C GLN A 249 -32.69 14.24 -26.55
N ARG A 250 -32.00 15.16 -25.87
CA ARG A 250 -30.86 14.83 -25.00
C ARG A 250 -31.33 14.11 -23.74
N ILE A 251 -30.59 13.07 -23.36
CA ILE A 251 -30.82 12.33 -22.11
C ILE A 251 -29.84 12.88 -21.07
N ALA A 252 -30.35 13.56 -20.05
CA ALA A 252 -29.52 14.02 -18.94
C ALA A 252 -29.40 12.88 -17.92
N VAL A 253 -28.16 12.48 -17.62
CA VAL A 253 -27.82 11.43 -16.65
C VAL A 253 -27.03 12.07 -15.51
N VAL A 254 -27.45 11.85 -14.26
CA VAL A 254 -26.85 12.46 -13.06
C VAL A 254 -26.78 11.42 -11.93
N ALA A 255 -25.67 11.34 -11.21
CA ALA A 255 -25.55 10.47 -10.03
C ALA A 255 -26.03 11.18 -8.75
N ASP A 256 -26.77 10.46 -7.90
CA ASP A 256 -26.83 10.75 -6.46
C ASP A 256 -25.87 9.80 -5.71
N PRO A 257 -24.66 10.26 -5.32
CA PRO A 257 -23.69 9.42 -4.62
C PRO A 257 -24.16 9.02 -3.21
N ARG A 258 -25.10 9.74 -2.60
CA ARG A 258 -25.62 9.45 -1.25
C ARG A 258 -26.59 8.26 -1.25
N SER A 259 -27.24 7.97 -2.38
CA SER A 259 -28.13 6.80 -2.54
C SER A 259 -27.58 5.72 -3.48
N ASN A 260 -26.37 5.91 -4.01
CA ASN A 260 -25.78 5.15 -5.12
C ASN A 260 -26.80 4.88 -6.24
N SER A 261 -27.48 5.94 -6.70
CA SER A 261 -28.46 5.85 -7.78
C SER A 261 -28.15 6.80 -8.92
N VAL A 262 -28.57 6.43 -10.12
CA VAL A 262 -28.44 7.23 -11.34
C VAL A 262 -29.83 7.75 -11.73
N LEU A 263 -29.96 9.07 -11.70
CA LEU A 263 -31.12 9.83 -12.16
C LEU A 263 -31.03 9.97 -13.68
N VAL A 264 -32.08 9.58 -14.38
CA VAL A 264 -32.23 9.74 -15.84
C VAL A 264 -33.38 10.68 -16.12
N ARG A 265 -33.17 11.70 -16.94
CA ARG A 265 -34.20 12.63 -17.42
C ARG A 265 -34.15 12.75 -18.94
N SER A 266 -35.28 12.57 -19.62
CA SER A 266 -35.37 12.71 -21.09
C SER A 266 -36.72 13.26 -21.55
N GLY A 267 -36.80 13.81 -22.77
CA GLY A 267 -38.06 14.22 -23.38
C GLY A 267 -38.93 13.09 -23.94
N SER A 268 -38.64 11.81 -23.66
CA SER A 268 -39.41 10.69 -24.18
C SER A 268 -39.32 9.42 -23.30
N PRO A 269 -40.44 8.89 -22.79
CA PRO A 269 -40.47 7.66 -21.99
C PRO A 269 -39.83 6.42 -22.64
N ALA A 270 -39.66 6.40 -23.97
CA ALA A 270 -38.92 5.34 -24.65
C ALA A 270 -37.39 5.45 -24.42
N ARG A 271 -36.85 6.68 -24.42
CA ARG A 271 -35.42 6.94 -24.19
C ARG A 271 -35.02 6.69 -22.73
N THR A 272 -35.87 7.05 -21.77
CA THR A 272 -35.65 6.76 -20.34
C THR A 272 -35.53 5.25 -20.07
N ARG A 273 -36.36 4.42 -20.73
CA ARG A 273 -36.28 2.94 -20.60
C ARG A 273 -35.02 2.36 -21.22
N LEU A 274 -34.57 2.90 -22.36
CA LEU A 274 -33.30 2.51 -22.99
C LEU A 274 -32.11 2.84 -22.08
N ALA A 275 -32.11 4.03 -21.48
CA ALA A 275 -31.11 4.43 -20.50
C ALA A 275 -31.07 3.51 -19.27
N ARG A 276 -32.25 3.19 -18.71
CA ARG A 276 -32.39 2.23 -17.60
C ARG A 276 -31.80 0.86 -17.94
N ASP A 277 -32.15 0.31 -19.10
CA ASP A 277 -31.64 -0.98 -19.59
C ASP A 277 -30.12 -0.99 -19.78
N LEU A 278 -29.54 0.09 -20.32
CA LEU A 278 -28.08 0.23 -20.41
C LEU A 278 -27.43 0.30 -19.02
N ILE A 279 -27.96 1.11 -18.10
CA ILE A 279 -27.42 1.22 -16.73
C ILE A 279 -27.48 -0.13 -16.01
N MET A 280 -28.58 -0.88 -16.16
CA MET A 280 -28.71 -2.24 -15.60
C MET A 280 -27.73 -3.25 -16.21
N LYS A 281 -27.35 -3.09 -17.49
CA LYS A 281 -26.32 -3.92 -18.14
C LYS A 281 -24.90 -3.55 -17.71
N LEU A 282 -24.65 -2.27 -17.40
CA LEU A 282 -23.37 -1.78 -16.88
C LEU A 282 -23.16 -2.11 -15.39
N ASP A 283 -24.23 -2.22 -14.61
CA ASP A 283 -24.21 -2.63 -13.20
C ASP A 283 -24.09 -4.16 -12.99
N ALA A 284 -23.78 -4.91 -14.05
CA ALA A 284 -23.51 -6.35 -13.96
C ALA A 284 -22.24 -6.62 -13.14
N GLN A 285 -22.31 -7.56 -12.19
CA GLN A 285 -21.19 -7.93 -11.33
C GLN A 285 -20.00 -8.44 -12.16
N GLN A 286 -18.92 -7.64 -12.19
CA GLN A 286 -17.66 -8.03 -12.81
C GLN A 286 -16.94 -9.02 -11.88
N ASN A 287 -16.81 -10.27 -12.30
CA ASN A 287 -15.99 -11.30 -11.61
C ASN A 287 -14.48 -11.05 -11.80
N ARG A 288 -14.02 -9.81 -11.59
CA ARG A 288 -12.59 -9.48 -11.55
C ARG A 288 -12.07 -9.74 -10.15
N ALA A 289 -10.95 -10.47 -10.06
CA ALA A 289 -10.06 -10.34 -8.93
C ALA A 289 -9.64 -8.87 -8.79
N GLY A 290 -9.52 -8.38 -7.55
CA GLY A 290 -9.06 -7.01 -7.31
C GLY A 290 -7.61 -6.82 -7.73
N ASN A 291 -7.20 -5.58 -7.99
CA ASN A 291 -5.80 -5.26 -8.33
C ASN A 291 -4.80 -5.66 -7.23
N LEU A 292 -5.26 -5.83 -5.99
CA LEU A 292 -4.46 -6.19 -4.83
C LEU A 292 -4.35 -7.72 -4.68
N HIS A 293 -3.11 -8.19 -4.76
CA HIS A 293 -2.69 -9.58 -4.65
C HIS A 293 -1.77 -9.76 -3.44
N VAL A 294 -1.87 -10.89 -2.74
CA VAL A 294 -0.95 -11.26 -1.64
C VAL A 294 -0.20 -12.53 -2.05
N VAL A 295 1.13 -12.48 -2.00
CA VAL A 295 2.00 -13.61 -2.35
C VAL A 295 2.88 -13.97 -1.16
N TYR A 296 2.73 -15.17 -0.62
CA TYR A 296 3.59 -15.69 0.44
C TYR A 296 4.90 -16.21 -0.15
N MET A 297 6.05 -15.77 0.37
CA MET A 297 7.37 -16.27 -0.04
C MET A 297 7.67 -17.60 0.66
N ARG A 298 8.23 -18.58 -0.06
CA ARG A 298 8.52 -19.94 0.45
C ARG A 298 9.97 -20.11 0.88
N ASN A 299 10.89 -19.45 0.19
CA ASN A 299 12.34 -19.58 0.37
C ASN A 299 13.01 -18.21 0.57
N ALA A 300 12.50 -17.16 -0.09
CA ALA A 300 13.00 -15.80 -0.01
C ALA A 300 12.42 -15.01 1.18
N GLN A 301 13.07 -13.90 1.51
CA GLN A 301 12.57 -12.90 2.47
C GLN A 301 11.84 -11.79 1.71
N ALA A 302 10.56 -11.56 2.02
CA ALA A 302 9.69 -10.62 1.30
C ALA A 302 10.25 -9.19 1.24
N THR A 303 10.96 -8.75 2.27
CA THR A 303 11.64 -7.44 2.32
C THR A 303 12.72 -7.28 1.25
N ARG A 304 13.56 -8.29 1.03
CA ARG A 304 14.59 -8.26 -0.04
C ARG A 304 13.97 -8.34 -1.44
N ILE A 305 12.90 -9.12 -1.60
CA ILE A 305 12.17 -9.21 -2.86
C ILE A 305 11.47 -7.88 -3.18
N ALA A 306 10.87 -7.22 -2.19
CA ALA A 306 10.28 -5.90 -2.37
C ALA A 306 11.32 -4.84 -2.79
N GLU A 307 12.53 -4.86 -2.23
CA GLU A 307 13.61 -3.95 -2.65
C GLU A 307 14.02 -4.18 -4.11
N VAL A 308 14.25 -5.44 -4.51
CA VAL A 308 14.64 -5.79 -5.90
C VAL A 308 13.54 -5.40 -6.90
N LEU A 309 12.28 -5.77 -6.63
CA LEU A 309 11.15 -5.42 -7.50
C LEU A 309 10.85 -3.92 -7.49
N GLY A 310 11.08 -3.24 -6.36
CA GLY A 310 10.96 -1.79 -6.23
C GLY A 310 11.94 -1.06 -7.15
N GLY A 311 13.22 -1.45 -7.14
CA GLY A 311 14.25 -0.89 -8.04
C GLY A 311 13.98 -1.16 -9.53
N LEU A 312 13.39 -2.31 -9.86
CA LEU A 312 12.94 -2.61 -11.23
C LEU A 312 11.74 -1.74 -11.65
N LEU A 313 10.79 -1.48 -10.73
CA LEU A 313 9.54 -0.75 -11.01
C LEU A 313 9.73 0.78 -11.05
N THR A 314 10.66 1.34 -10.27
CA THR A 314 11.00 2.77 -10.32
C THR A 314 11.91 3.12 -11.51
N GLY A 315 12.60 2.13 -12.08
CA GLY A 315 13.71 2.36 -13.03
C GLY A 315 14.95 2.99 -12.38
N GLN A 316 14.92 3.23 -11.06
CA GLN A 316 16.04 3.75 -10.29
C GLN A 316 16.68 2.58 -9.53
N ALA A 317 17.76 2.05 -10.09
CA ALA A 317 18.67 1.19 -9.34
C ALA A 317 19.12 1.92 -8.07
N ASN A 318 18.99 1.27 -6.91
CA ASN A 318 19.31 1.88 -5.61
C ASN A 318 20.79 2.33 -5.58
N SER A 319 20.99 3.64 -5.64
CA SER A 319 22.18 4.25 -5.05
C SER A 319 22.18 3.92 -3.56
N ALA A 320 23.36 3.64 -3.00
CA ALA A 320 23.49 2.97 -1.71
C ALA A 320 22.72 3.67 -0.56
N PRO A 321 22.19 2.92 0.42
CA PRO A 321 21.47 3.48 1.57
C PRO A 321 22.42 4.29 2.47
N GLY A 322 22.51 5.60 2.19
CA GLY A 322 23.45 6.50 2.86
C GLY A 322 23.25 8.00 2.58
N ALA A 323 22.09 8.42 2.07
CA ALA A 323 21.78 9.84 1.83
C ALA A 323 20.27 10.15 1.89
N THR A 324 19.78 10.65 3.03
CA THR A 324 18.44 11.24 3.17
C THR A 324 18.56 12.72 3.55
N GLY A 325 18.31 13.63 2.60
CA GLY A 325 18.41 15.07 2.89
C GLY A 325 18.48 16.02 1.71
N GLY A 326 17.67 15.86 0.65
CA GLY A 326 17.70 16.81 -0.47
C GLY A 326 16.60 16.66 -1.52
N ALA A 327 15.74 17.68 -1.59
CA ALA A 327 14.96 18.13 -2.77
C ALA A 327 14.11 17.14 -3.60
N SER A 328 12.79 17.23 -3.42
CA SER A 328 11.85 17.40 -4.55
C SER A 328 10.54 18.03 -4.08
N GLY A 329 10.18 19.21 -4.62
CA GLY A 329 8.94 19.92 -4.23
C GLY A 329 9.03 21.42 -4.48
N GLY A 330 8.87 21.86 -5.73
CA GLY A 330 9.01 23.25 -6.12
C GLY A 330 7.79 23.83 -6.82
N ALA A 331 7.28 24.96 -6.31
CA ALA A 331 6.51 25.97 -7.05
C ALA A 331 6.42 27.24 -6.20
N GLY A 332 6.66 28.41 -6.80
CA GLY A 332 6.57 29.71 -6.11
C GLY A 332 7.58 30.72 -6.65
N ALA A 333 7.11 31.87 -7.10
CA ALA A 333 7.94 32.89 -7.76
C ALA A 333 8.10 34.16 -6.89
N GLN A 334 8.93 35.07 -7.40
CA GLN A 334 8.86 36.52 -7.17
C GLN A 334 9.40 37.10 -5.84
N GLY A 335 10.62 37.65 -5.92
CA GLY A 335 10.74 39.11 -5.80
C GLY A 335 11.15 39.77 -4.46
N GLY A 336 12.47 39.81 -4.21
CA GLY A 336 13.17 41.10 -3.96
C GLY A 336 13.29 41.66 -2.53
N ALA A 337 14.22 42.63 -2.42
CA ALA A 337 14.52 43.52 -1.29
C ALA A 337 15.23 42.87 -0.06
N ARG A 338 16.46 43.32 0.30
CA ARG A 338 16.82 44.35 1.33
C ARG A 338 16.86 43.76 2.77
N THR A 339 17.82 44.06 3.67
CA THR A 339 18.83 45.16 3.78
C THR A 339 20.17 44.66 4.38
N GLN A 340 21.19 45.52 4.25
CA GLN A 340 22.60 45.46 4.70
C GLN A 340 22.86 45.27 6.22
N ASN A 341 24.16 45.13 6.55
CA ASN A 341 24.84 45.28 7.85
C ASN A 341 24.75 44.07 8.82
N ALA A 342 25.72 43.81 9.70
CA ALA A 342 26.98 44.53 10.01
C ALA A 342 28.19 43.57 10.14
N ALA A 343 29.39 44.10 10.35
CA ALA A 343 30.63 43.33 10.51
C ALA A 343 31.07 43.19 11.99
N ALA A 344 31.87 42.14 12.24
CA ALA A 344 32.87 41.96 13.31
C ALA A 344 32.49 42.26 14.79
N GLY A 345 32.69 41.26 15.67
CA GLY A 345 32.73 41.43 17.12
C GLY A 345 33.24 40.15 17.82
N MET A 346 34.14 40.27 18.80
CA MET A 346 34.74 39.15 19.53
C MET A 346 34.36 39.16 21.02
N ALA A 347 34.30 37.96 21.60
CA ALA A 347 34.56 37.62 23.00
C ALA A 347 33.55 38.07 24.10
N ALA A 348 33.86 37.61 25.32
CA ALA A 348 33.07 37.58 26.57
C ALA A 348 31.80 36.68 26.51
N GLN A 349 31.57 35.67 27.36
CA GLN A 349 31.83 35.42 28.80
C GLN A 349 30.87 36.15 29.75
N ALA A 350 29.78 35.47 30.17
CA ALA A 350 29.27 35.48 31.55
C ALA A 350 28.14 34.44 31.77
N GLY A 351 27.88 34.13 33.04
CA GLY A 351 27.03 33.04 33.53
C GLY A 351 25.61 32.92 32.98
N GLN A 352 25.26 31.68 32.62
CA GLN A 352 23.87 31.23 32.53
C GLN A 352 23.37 30.80 33.91
N GLY A 353 22.41 31.54 34.46
CA GLY A 353 21.43 31.00 35.40
C GLY A 353 20.11 30.84 34.67
N MET A 354 19.63 29.60 34.48
CA MET A 354 18.35 29.34 33.82
C MET A 354 17.56 28.30 34.62
N ALA A 355 16.31 28.64 34.93
CA ALA A 355 15.38 27.73 35.59
C ALA A 355 14.44 27.09 34.56
N GLY A 356 14.18 25.79 34.73
CA GLY A 356 12.96 25.13 34.27
C GLY A 356 12.71 25.05 32.75
N MET A 357 13.06 23.91 32.15
CA MET A 357 12.11 23.21 31.28
C MET A 357 12.29 21.69 31.42
N SER A 358 11.19 20.94 31.38
CA SER A 358 11.19 19.48 31.47
C SER A 358 11.45 18.84 30.09
N GLY A 359 12.27 17.80 30.03
CA GLY A 359 12.61 17.09 28.79
C GLY A 359 13.39 15.80 29.06
N SER A 360 12.71 14.66 29.00
CA SER A 360 13.19 13.37 29.53
C SER A 360 14.17 12.60 28.61
N ASN A 361 15.37 13.14 28.36
CA ASN A 361 16.44 12.39 27.71
C ASN A 361 17.41 11.78 28.73
N LYS A 362 17.54 10.45 28.74
CA LYS A 362 18.66 9.75 29.40
C LYS A 362 19.93 10.02 28.62
N GLY A 363 20.90 10.70 29.24
CA GLY A 363 22.24 10.84 28.71
C GLY A 363 23.10 9.59 28.92
N GLY A 364 24.00 9.32 27.98
CA GLY A 364 25.11 8.39 28.10
C GLY A 364 26.20 8.84 27.13
N LEU A 365 27.39 9.18 27.62
CA LEU A 365 28.45 9.80 26.83
C LEU A 365 29.47 8.79 26.31
N SER A 366 30.07 9.12 25.17
CA SER A 366 31.46 8.82 24.76
C SER A 366 32.04 7.44 25.07
N GLY A 367 32.20 6.61 24.04
CA GLY A 367 33.02 5.40 24.10
C GLY A 367 33.10 4.72 22.74
N GLU A 368 34.33 4.59 22.22
CA GLU A 368 34.66 4.01 20.92
C GLU A 368 34.05 2.60 20.73
N GLN A 369 32.96 2.48 19.98
CA GLN A 369 32.58 1.19 19.38
C GLN A 369 31.69 1.36 18.15
N GLU A 370 32.32 1.29 16.97
CA GLU A 370 31.66 1.13 15.67
C GLU A 370 31.09 -0.31 15.55
N ARG A 371 30.15 -0.65 16.43
CA ARG A 371 29.35 -1.87 16.28
C ARG A 371 28.47 -1.70 15.04
N ILE A 372 28.66 -2.59 14.07
CA ILE A 372 27.91 -2.64 12.82
C ILE A 372 26.41 -2.66 13.11
N SER A 373 25.73 -1.53 12.90
CA SER A 373 24.28 -1.39 13.00
C SER A 373 23.58 -2.05 11.80
N ARG A 374 23.62 -3.39 11.76
CA ARG A 374 22.88 -4.21 10.81
C ARG A 374 22.13 -5.32 11.55
N GLU A 375 20.81 -5.20 11.60
CA GLU A 375 19.82 -6.22 11.19
C GLU A 375 18.42 -5.92 11.74
N ASP A 376 18.31 -5.08 12.78
CA ASP A 376 17.04 -4.63 13.39
C ASP A 376 16.22 -3.64 12.54
N ASN A 377 16.54 -3.52 11.24
CA ASN A 377 15.73 -2.84 10.23
C ASN A 377 14.97 -3.82 9.32
N SER A 378 15.15 -5.13 9.49
CA SER A 378 14.46 -6.18 8.72
C SER A 378 12.98 -6.36 9.09
N THR A 379 12.53 -5.70 10.16
CA THR A 379 11.17 -5.73 10.71
C THR A 379 10.30 -4.55 10.28
N GLN A 380 10.84 -3.54 9.58
CA GLN A 380 10.02 -2.47 9.00
C GLN A 380 9.36 -2.93 7.69
N ALA A 381 8.07 -2.57 7.52
CA ALA A 381 7.34 -2.85 6.29
C ALA A 381 7.78 -1.91 5.17
N VAL A 382 8.64 -2.41 4.28
CA VAL A 382 9.14 -1.64 3.13
C VAL A 382 8.06 -1.55 2.06
N SER A 383 7.81 -0.35 1.52
CA SER A 383 6.86 -0.15 0.42
C SER A 383 7.42 0.74 -0.69
N TYR A 384 7.10 0.38 -1.93
CA TYR A 384 7.48 1.08 -3.16
C TYR A 384 6.24 1.33 -4.02
N SER A 385 6.17 2.46 -4.71
CA SER A 385 5.04 2.84 -5.57
C SER A 385 5.54 3.51 -6.85
N ALA A 386 5.37 2.88 -8.00
CA ALA A 386 5.77 3.40 -9.31
C ALA A 386 4.99 2.72 -10.44
N GLY A 387 4.91 3.35 -11.62
CA GLY A 387 4.26 2.78 -12.81
C GLY A 387 2.76 2.44 -12.68
N GLY A 388 2.07 2.94 -11.66
CA GLY A 388 0.68 2.54 -11.34
C GLY A 388 0.56 1.23 -10.56
N ALA A 389 1.66 0.72 -10.03
CA ALA A 389 1.68 -0.42 -9.11
C ALA A 389 2.35 -0.05 -7.77
N THR A 390 1.95 -0.73 -6.70
CA THR A 390 2.54 -0.61 -5.37
C THR A 390 2.92 -1.99 -4.84
N ILE A 391 4.10 -2.09 -4.23
CA ILE A 391 4.68 -3.33 -3.71
C ILE A 391 5.06 -3.07 -2.26
N GLN A 392 4.50 -3.84 -1.33
CA GLN A 392 4.77 -3.74 0.11
C GLN A 392 5.12 -5.11 0.69
N ALA A 393 6.23 -5.19 1.41
CA ALA A 393 6.58 -6.37 2.20
C ALA A 393 5.93 -6.32 3.59
N ASP A 394 5.31 -7.42 4.01
CA ASP A 394 5.06 -7.71 5.41
C ASP A 394 6.11 -8.71 5.93
N PRO A 395 7.07 -8.28 6.78
CA PRO A 395 8.04 -9.20 7.37
C PRO A 395 7.43 -10.15 8.41
N ALA A 396 6.26 -9.85 9.00
CA ALA A 396 5.64 -10.69 10.02
C ALA A 396 5.01 -11.96 9.45
N THR A 397 4.39 -11.89 8.27
CA THR A 397 3.88 -13.07 7.53
C THR A 397 4.80 -13.56 6.41
N ASN A 398 5.97 -12.92 6.22
CA ASN A 398 6.87 -13.10 5.07
C ASN A 398 6.13 -13.09 3.72
N SER A 399 5.22 -12.11 3.56
CA SER A 399 4.39 -11.98 2.36
C SER A 399 4.59 -10.65 1.66
N LEU A 400 4.27 -10.64 0.37
CA LEU A 400 4.39 -9.51 -0.52
C LEU A 400 3.00 -9.11 -0.99
N ILE A 401 2.58 -7.90 -0.63
CA ILE A 401 1.31 -7.28 -1.03
C ILE A 401 1.59 -6.45 -2.29
N ILE A 402 0.95 -6.80 -3.39
CA ILE A 402 1.13 -6.18 -4.71
C ILE A 402 -0.21 -5.62 -5.16
N SER A 403 -0.34 -4.29 -5.23
CA SER A 403 -1.44 -3.64 -5.95
C SER A 403 -0.97 -3.32 -7.36
N ALA A 404 -1.50 -3.99 -8.38
CA ALA A 404 -1.07 -3.81 -9.77
C ALA A 404 -2.19 -4.11 -10.78
N PRO A 405 -2.14 -3.51 -11.98
CA PRO A 405 -2.92 -3.99 -13.12
C PRO A 405 -2.53 -5.42 -13.49
N GLU A 406 -3.52 -6.25 -13.86
CA GLU A 406 -3.36 -7.68 -14.18
C GLU A 406 -2.16 -8.03 -15.09
N PRO A 407 -1.86 -7.32 -16.19
CA PRO A 407 -0.69 -7.63 -17.03
C PRO A 407 0.64 -7.45 -16.29
N LEU A 408 0.74 -6.45 -15.42
CA LEU A 408 1.95 -6.12 -14.65
C LEU A 408 2.10 -7.07 -13.46
N TYR A 409 0.99 -7.45 -12.81
CA TYR A 409 1.02 -8.50 -11.78
C TYR A 409 1.54 -9.83 -12.34
N ARG A 410 1.15 -10.22 -13.56
CA ARG A 410 1.68 -11.44 -14.21
C ARG A 410 3.19 -11.39 -14.42
N SER A 411 3.74 -10.29 -14.94
CA SER A 411 5.20 -10.14 -15.11
C SER A 411 5.95 -10.10 -13.78
N LEU A 412 5.41 -9.42 -12.75
CA LEU A 412 5.99 -9.46 -11.41
C LEU A 412 5.96 -10.88 -10.83
N ARG A 413 4.86 -11.62 -11.05
CA ARG A 413 4.74 -13.00 -10.58
C ARG A 413 5.79 -13.92 -11.21
N GLU A 414 6.01 -13.85 -12.51
CA GLU A 414 7.03 -14.66 -13.17
C GLU A 414 8.43 -14.42 -12.59
N VAL A 415 8.78 -13.15 -12.31
CA VAL A 415 10.04 -12.79 -11.64
C VAL A 415 10.07 -13.28 -10.18
N ILE A 416 8.97 -13.19 -9.44
CA ILE A 416 8.86 -13.72 -8.06
C ILE A 416 9.06 -15.24 -8.03
N ASP A 417 8.40 -15.97 -8.92
CA ASP A 417 8.48 -17.43 -8.97
C ASP A 417 9.89 -17.91 -9.42
N GLN A 418 10.69 -17.07 -10.10
CA GLN A 418 12.12 -17.30 -10.36
C GLN A 418 13.03 -16.94 -9.16
N LEU A 419 12.72 -15.86 -8.42
CA LEU A 419 13.53 -15.40 -7.27
C LEU A 419 13.27 -16.22 -5.98
N ASP A 420 12.07 -16.76 -5.78
CA ASP A 420 11.69 -17.55 -4.61
C ASP A 420 12.21 -19.01 -4.67
N GLN A 421 13.39 -19.22 -5.24
CA GLN A 421 14.06 -20.52 -5.31
C GLN A 421 14.75 -20.89 -3.99
N ARG A 422 14.87 -22.20 -3.73
CA ARG A 422 15.56 -22.71 -2.54
C ARG A 422 17.08 -22.51 -2.66
N ARG A 423 17.63 -21.58 -1.87
CA ARG A 423 19.09 -21.40 -1.71
C ARG A 423 19.74 -22.70 -1.21
N ALA A 424 20.86 -23.06 -1.83
CA ALA A 424 21.71 -24.15 -1.38
C ALA A 424 22.47 -23.76 -0.10
N GLN A 425 22.96 -24.76 0.61
CA GLN A 425 23.84 -24.62 1.77
C GLN A 425 25.24 -25.12 1.43
N VAL A 426 26.25 -24.61 2.13
CA VAL A 426 27.62 -25.11 2.05
C VAL A 426 28.06 -25.52 3.45
N LEU A 427 28.44 -26.79 3.60
CA LEU A 427 29.26 -27.22 4.72
C LEU A 427 30.71 -26.95 4.37
N VAL A 428 31.42 -26.23 5.24
CA VAL A 428 32.87 -26.05 5.13
C VAL A 428 33.53 -26.82 6.26
N GLU A 429 34.51 -27.65 5.92
CA GLU A 429 35.36 -28.37 6.86
C GLU A 429 36.80 -27.89 6.67
N SER A 430 37.38 -27.25 7.69
CA SER A 430 38.82 -26.94 7.72
C SER A 430 39.55 -28.00 8.53
N LEU A 431 40.79 -28.29 8.15
CA LEU A 431 41.67 -29.28 8.75
C LEU A 431 43.02 -28.61 9.02
N ILE A 432 43.28 -28.33 10.28
CA ILE A 432 44.51 -27.69 10.75
C ILE A 432 45.40 -28.78 11.34
N VAL A 433 46.61 -28.91 10.82
CA VAL A 433 47.61 -29.88 11.24
C VAL A 433 48.86 -29.12 11.67
N GLU A 434 49.22 -29.20 12.95
CA GLU A 434 50.48 -28.67 13.47
C GLU A 434 51.30 -29.79 14.11
N VAL A 435 52.47 -30.06 13.55
CA VAL A 435 53.45 -31.01 14.09
C VAL A 435 54.71 -30.26 14.48
N SER A 436 55.05 -30.26 15.77
CA SER A 436 56.27 -29.63 16.28
C SER A 436 57.18 -30.62 17.00
N GLU A 437 58.49 -30.42 16.82
CA GLU A 437 59.58 -31.25 17.30
C GLU A 437 60.64 -30.35 17.93
N ALA A 438 60.84 -30.46 19.24
CA ALA A 438 61.80 -29.70 20.01
C ALA A 438 62.85 -30.65 20.62
N LYS A 439 64.10 -30.57 20.14
CA LYS A 439 65.21 -31.39 20.61
C LYS A 439 66.32 -30.49 21.15
N ALA A 440 66.65 -30.65 22.43
CA ALA A 440 67.72 -29.91 23.09
C ALA A 440 68.71 -30.88 23.74
N ALA A 441 70.00 -30.66 23.51
CA ALA A 441 71.09 -31.46 24.07
C ALA A 441 72.16 -30.53 24.66
N GLU A 442 72.48 -30.72 25.93
CA GLU A 442 73.50 -29.95 26.65
C GLU A 442 74.55 -30.89 27.25
N PHE A 443 75.82 -30.54 27.06
CA PHE A 443 76.95 -31.26 27.64
C PHE A 443 78.08 -30.29 28.02
N GLY A 444 78.58 -30.40 29.24
CA GLY A 444 79.75 -29.65 29.66
C GLY A 444 80.31 -30.09 31.01
N ILE A 445 81.57 -29.75 31.25
CA ILE A 445 82.29 -30.06 32.49
C ILE A 445 82.79 -28.75 33.11
N GLN A 446 82.42 -28.52 34.36
CA GLN A 446 82.77 -27.34 35.14
C GLN A 446 83.73 -27.74 36.26
N TRP A 447 84.88 -27.08 36.32
CA TRP A 447 85.86 -27.21 37.38
C TRP A 447 85.65 -26.08 38.39
N MET A 448 85.79 -26.36 39.68
CA MET A 448 85.77 -25.33 40.74
C MET A 448 86.67 -25.83 41.89
N THR A 449 87.53 -24.99 42.46
CA THR A 449 88.44 -25.43 43.52
C THR A 449 88.50 -24.44 44.67
N GLY A 450 87.50 -24.53 45.57
CA GLY A 450 87.56 -23.83 46.85
C GLY A 450 88.82 -24.22 47.62
N ALA A 451 89.69 -23.24 47.83
CA ALA A 451 90.92 -23.36 48.60
C ALA A 451 90.78 -22.60 49.92
N GLY A 452 91.27 -23.19 51.01
CA GLY A 452 91.08 -22.67 52.36
C GLY A 452 92.09 -21.58 52.74
N ASN A 453 91.60 -20.62 53.52
CA ASN A 453 92.35 -19.71 54.39
C ASN A 453 93.40 -18.78 53.72
N ILE A 454 93.00 -17.53 53.46
CA ILE A 454 93.90 -16.40 53.16
C ILE A 454 93.48 -15.22 54.05
N ASN A 455 94.38 -14.74 54.91
CA ASN A 455 94.13 -13.60 55.81
C ASN A 455 94.27 -12.26 55.06
N SER A 456 93.17 -11.77 54.51
CA SER A 456 93.03 -10.39 54.00
C SER A 456 91.55 -10.05 53.79
N ASP A 457 91.14 -8.78 53.99
CA ASP A 457 89.77 -8.29 53.80
C ASP A 457 89.34 -8.19 52.31
N GLY A 458 89.49 -9.29 51.57
CA GLY A 458 89.04 -9.46 50.19
C GLY A 458 88.45 -10.85 50.01
N THR A 459 87.25 -10.93 49.43
CA THR A 459 86.50 -12.19 49.28
C THR A 459 87.24 -13.17 48.37
N SER A 460 87.86 -14.20 48.95
CA SER A 460 88.64 -15.19 48.20
C SER A 460 87.74 -16.13 47.40
N PHE A 461 88.02 -16.23 46.10
CA PHE A 461 87.53 -17.29 45.21
C PHE A 461 88.72 -17.77 44.37
N ILE A 462 88.93 -19.09 44.31
CA ILE A 462 90.08 -19.69 43.64
C ILE A 462 89.59 -20.68 42.57
N GLY A 463 90.17 -20.53 41.37
CA GLY A 463 90.11 -21.44 40.21
C GLY A 463 88.75 -22.10 39.91
N GLY A 464 88.04 -21.62 38.88
CA GLY A 464 86.91 -22.38 38.36
C GLY A 464 86.43 -21.94 36.97
N THR A 465 86.00 -22.90 36.16
CA THR A 465 85.40 -22.66 34.84
C THR A 465 83.87 -22.59 34.98
N ASN A 466 83.37 -21.49 35.55
CA ASN A 466 81.93 -21.24 35.58
C ASN A 466 81.45 -20.88 34.15
N LEU A 467 81.02 -21.90 33.42
CA LEU A 467 80.57 -21.81 32.02
C LEU A 467 79.07 -21.43 31.91
N GLY A 468 78.41 -21.12 33.02
CA GLY A 468 76.97 -20.86 33.10
C GLY A 468 76.12 -22.14 33.26
N GLY A 469 74.83 -22.00 33.55
CA GLY A 469 73.86 -23.11 33.55
C GLY A 469 73.72 -23.91 34.86
N SER A 470 74.48 -23.59 35.91
CA SER A 470 74.29 -24.14 37.27
C SER A 470 73.95 -23.00 38.25
N GLY A 471 73.01 -23.23 39.19
CA GLY A 471 72.51 -22.20 40.11
C GLY A 471 73.50 -21.71 41.18
N ILE A 472 74.73 -22.23 41.17
CA ILE A 472 75.80 -21.93 42.14
C ILE A 472 76.38 -20.53 41.86
N THR A 473 75.63 -19.49 42.22
CA THR A 473 76.07 -18.10 42.18
C THR A 473 76.75 -17.71 43.49
N GLY A 474 77.93 -17.08 43.41
CA GLY A 474 78.82 -16.81 44.56
C GLY A 474 78.37 -15.74 45.55
N LYS A 475 77.06 -15.60 45.79
CA LYS A 475 76.45 -14.66 46.75
C LYS A 475 75.26 -15.24 47.54
N GLY A 476 74.92 -16.52 47.37
CA GLY A 476 73.86 -17.20 48.13
C GLY A 476 74.37 -18.43 48.90
N PRO A 477 73.63 -18.93 49.90
CA PRO A 477 73.93 -20.22 50.53
C PRO A 477 73.83 -21.34 49.49
N THR A 478 74.83 -22.23 49.45
CA THR A 478 74.96 -23.26 48.40
C THR A 478 74.01 -24.44 48.61
N THR A 479 72.71 -24.23 48.35
CA THR A 479 71.72 -25.31 48.33
C THR A 479 71.81 -26.14 47.06
N ILE A 480 71.69 -27.46 47.20
CA ILE A 480 71.65 -28.42 46.07
C ILE A 480 70.37 -28.25 45.21
N ASP A 481 69.36 -27.57 45.77
CA ASP A 481 68.10 -27.18 45.14
C ASP A 481 68.26 -26.31 43.87
N GLY A 482 69.41 -25.65 43.71
CA GLY A 482 69.74 -24.86 42.52
C GLY A 482 70.31 -25.66 41.33
N ILE A 483 70.33 -26.99 41.40
CA ILE A 483 70.83 -27.87 40.32
C ILE A 483 69.67 -28.24 39.39
N GLY A 484 69.63 -27.62 38.21
CA GLY A 484 68.63 -27.89 37.19
C GLY A 484 68.68 -29.32 36.63
N SER A 485 67.55 -29.80 36.12
CA SER A 485 67.35 -31.19 35.66
C SER A 485 68.38 -31.67 34.62
N GLY A 486 68.59 -32.99 34.59
CA GLY A 486 69.62 -33.67 33.80
C GLY A 486 70.52 -34.55 34.67
N LEU A 487 71.47 -35.25 34.05
CA LEU A 487 72.51 -36.00 34.76
C LEU A 487 73.60 -35.02 35.21
N THR A 488 73.68 -34.76 36.51
CA THR A 488 74.70 -33.91 37.13
C THR A 488 75.58 -34.72 38.08
N LEU A 489 76.81 -34.99 37.64
CA LEU A 489 77.80 -35.78 38.37
C LEU A 489 78.81 -34.83 39.03
N GLY A 490 78.66 -34.65 40.35
CA GLY A 490 79.45 -33.73 41.16
C GLY A 490 80.39 -34.44 42.13
N VAL A 491 81.68 -34.06 42.15
CA VAL A 491 82.66 -34.53 43.15
C VAL A 491 82.82 -33.47 44.24
N VAL A 492 82.19 -33.68 45.39
CA VAL A 492 82.27 -32.76 46.55
C VAL A 492 83.52 -33.05 47.39
N LYS A 493 84.33 -32.02 47.66
CA LYS A 493 85.57 -32.08 48.45
C LYS A 493 85.43 -31.32 49.77
N GLY A 494 84.47 -31.78 50.59
CA GLY A 494 84.24 -31.30 51.94
C GLY A 494 83.52 -29.96 52.04
N THR A 495 83.64 -29.33 53.22
CA THR A 495 82.94 -28.10 53.59
C THR A 495 83.97 -27.04 53.99
N VAL A 496 83.80 -25.83 53.47
CA VAL A 496 84.57 -24.66 53.88
C VAL A 496 83.67 -23.78 54.74
N ASP A 497 84.16 -23.39 55.92
CA ASP A 497 83.46 -22.44 56.79
C ASP A 497 83.78 -21.02 56.32
N VAL A 498 82.75 -20.25 55.99
CA VAL A 498 82.85 -18.83 55.62
C VAL A 498 81.94 -18.05 56.54
N LEU A 499 82.54 -17.34 57.50
CA LEU A 499 81.86 -16.48 58.48
C LEU A 499 80.77 -17.21 59.31
N GLY A 500 80.99 -18.48 59.65
CA GLY A 500 80.07 -19.32 60.41
C GLY A 500 79.05 -20.09 59.56
N ASN A 501 79.04 -19.86 58.23
CA ASN A 501 78.21 -20.61 57.30
C ASN A 501 79.04 -21.71 56.61
N LYS A 502 78.55 -22.95 56.70
CA LYS A 502 79.19 -24.14 56.15
C LYS A 502 78.84 -24.32 54.67
N VAL A 503 79.76 -23.90 53.80
CA VAL A 503 79.62 -23.93 52.34
C VAL A 503 80.17 -25.23 51.76
N ILE A 504 79.46 -25.83 50.79
CA ILE A 504 79.89 -27.10 50.16
C ILE A 504 80.91 -26.80 49.05
N ASN A 505 82.10 -27.41 49.13
CA ASN A 505 83.15 -27.26 48.12
C ASN A 505 82.98 -28.31 47.02
N LEU A 506 82.46 -27.93 45.86
CA LEU A 506 82.31 -28.80 44.69
C LEU A 506 83.56 -28.70 43.81
N GLY A 507 84.26 -29.82 43.60
CA GLY A 507 85.54 -29.90 42.87
C GLY A 507 85.40 -29.98 41.35
N VAL A 508 84.46 -30.82 40.90
CA VAL A 508 84.14 -31.05 39.49
C VAL A 508 82.63 -31.26 39.38
N LEU A 509 82.01 -30.71 38.34
CA LEU A 509 80.62 -30.91 37.98
C LEU A 509 80.51 -31.20 36.47
N ALA A 510 80.26 -32.46 36.12
CA ALA A 510 79.86 -32.81 34.76
C ALA A 510 78.33 -32.74 34.65
N ARG A 511 77.81 -32.08 33.60
CA ARG A 511 76.37 -32.06 33.28
C ARG A 511 76.14 -32.61 31.89
N ALA A 512 75.16 -33.50 31.77
CA ALA A 512 74.61 -33.98 30.51
C ALA A 512 73.07 -33.96 30.59
N MET A 513 72.42 -33.45 29.55
CA MET A 513 70.96 -33.44 29.43
C MET A 513 70.58 -33.59 27.96
N GLU A 514 69.63 -34.48 27.67
CA GLU A 514 68.89 -34.48 26.40
C GLU A 514 67.41 -34.37 26.71
N ASN A 515 66.70 -33.55 25.95
CA ASN A 515 65.27 -33.27 26.09
C ASN A 515 64.62 -33.32 24.72
N THR A 516 63.60 -34.17 24.57
CA THR A 516 62.86 -34.41 23.33
C THR A 516 61.38 -34.18 23.58
N GLY A 517 60.84 -33.07 23.09
CA GLY A 517 59.41 -32.79 23.06
C GLY A 517 58.86 -32.96 21.65
N GLU A 518 57.80 -33.75 21.48
CA GLU A 518 57.10 -33.93 20.21
C GLU A 518 55.61 -33.67 20.45
N ALA A 519 54.97 -32.88 19.57
CA ALA A 519 53.56 -32.56 19.64
C ALA A 519 52.91 -32.64 18.26
N ASN A 520 51.69 -33.18 18.22
CA ASN A 520 50.86 -33.29 17.02
C ASN A 520 49.45 -32.80 17.37
N ILE A 521 49.02 -31.72 16.72
CA ILE A 521 47.74 -31.06 16.95
C ILE A 521 46.92 -31.18 15.68
N LEU A 522 45.75 -31.82 15.80
CA LEU A 522 44.78 -31.95 14.73
C LEU A 522 43.50 -31.23 15.15
N SER A 523 43.08 -30.21 14.39
CA SER A 523 41.83 -29.48 14.64
C SER A 523 40.96 -29.48 13.39
N THR A 524 39.70 -29.91 13.54
CA THR A 524 38.72 -30.02 12.45
C THR A 524 37.48 -29.15 12.68
N PRO A 525 37.60 -27.81 12.67
CA PRO A 525 36.43 -26.94 12.73
C PRO A 525 35.56 -27.11 11.48
N ASN A 526 34.25 -27.23 11.66
CA ASN A 526 33.27 -27.30 10.58
C ASN A 526 32.13 -26.30 10.79
N LEU A 527 31.54 -25.83 9.70
CA LEU A 527 30.46 -24.84 9.72
C LEU A 527 29.53 -25.00 8.52
N LEU A 528 28.22 -25.09 8.79
CA LEU A 528 27.17 -25.14 7.76
C LEU A 528 26.54 -23.76 7.62
N THR A 529 26.51 -23.20 6.40
CA THR A 529 25.93 -21.89 6.12
C THR A 529 25.04 -21.91 4.87
N LEU A 530 24.24 -20.87 4.67
CA LEU A 530 23.57 -20.62 3.39
C LEU A 530 24.56 -20.03 2.38
N ASP A 531 24.40 -20.37 1.11
CA ASP A 531 25.07 -19.68 0.00
C ASP A 531 24.90 -18.16 0.12
N ASN A 532 25.98 -17.41 -0.15
CA ASN A 532 26.11 -15.96 -0.01
C ASN A 532 25.93 -15.38 1.41
N GLN A 533 25.70 -16.21 2.44
CA GLN A 533 25.60 -15.78 3.85
C GLN A 533 26.92 -16.02 4.59
N SER A 534 27.48 -14.98 5.21
CA SER A 534 28.61 -15.11 6.12
C SER A 534 28.19 -15.76 7.44
N ALA A 535 29.03 -16.62 8.00
CA ALA A 535 28.91 -17.07 9.39
C ALA A 535 30.29 -17.35 10.00
N SER A 536 30.34 -17.38 11.32
CA SER A 536 31.56 -17.64 12.08
C SER A 536 31.34 -18.61 13.23
N ILE A 537 32.43 -19.24 13.66
CA ILE A 537 32.53 -20.07 14.86
C ILE A 537 33.78 -19.64 15.64
N LEU A 538 33.65 -19.55 16.96
CA LEU A 538 34.74 -19.25 17.88
C LEU A 538 34.75 -20.31 18.99
N VAL A 539 35.91 -20.94 19.17
CA VAL A 539 36.16 -21.98 20.19
C VAL A 539 37.42 -21.57 20.95
N GLY A 540 37.26 -21.01 22.14
CA GLY A 540 38.34 -20.35 22.86
C GLY A 540 37.98 -19.94 24.27
N LYS A 541 38.76 -19.00 24.82
CA LYS A 541 38.58 -18.38 26.14
C LYS A 541 38.66 -16.86 25.97
N THR A 542 37.73 -16.11 26.55
CA THR A 542 37.89 -14.66 26.68
C THR A 542 38.86 -14.35 27.81
N VAL A 543 39.97 -13.63 27.55
CA VAL A 543 40.99 -13.31 28.56
C VAL A 543 41.17 -11.81 28.77
N PRO A 544 41.51 -11.36 30.00
CA PRO A 544 41.72 -9.95 30.30
C PRO A 544 43.13 -9.49 29.88
N PHE A 545 43.19 -8.39 29.12
CA PHE A 545 44.42 -7.68 28.81
C PHE A 545 44.44 -6.32 29.53
N VAL A 546 45.55 -5.99 30.19
CA VAL A 546 45.73 -4.68 30.83
C VAL A 546 46.22 -3.68 29.79
N THR A 547 45.34 -2.78 29.35
CA THR A 547 45.63 -1.80 28.28
C THR A 547 46.17 -0.47 28.81
N GLY A 548 46.08 -0.24 30.12
CA GLY A 548 46.71 0.90 30.78
C GLY A 548 46.78 0.70 32.29
N GLN A 549 47.79 1.30 32.92
CA GLN A 549 47.90 1.35 34.38
C GLN A 549 48.31 2.75 34.83
N TYR A 550 47.68 3.26 35.90
CA TYR A 550 48.05 4.53 36.52
C TYR A 550 48.22 4.36 38.03
N VAL A 551 49.31 4.94 38.56
CA VAL A 551 49.65 4.90 39.98
C VAL A 551 49.26 6.21 40.65
N THR A 552 48.15 6.21 41.39
CA THR A 552 47.84 7.30 42.32
C THR A 552 48.68 7.13 43.58
N SER A 553 49.78 7.89 43.69
CA SER A 553 50.67 7.87 44.85
C SER A 553 49.98 8.36 46.11
N GLY A 554 49.40 7.44 46.90
CA GLY A 554 48.88 7.72 48.23
C GLY A 554 50.00 8.09 49.21
N SER A 555 49.75 9.03 50.13
CA SER A 555 50.77 9.68 50.97
C SER A 555 51.55 8.78 51.95
N ASN A 556 51.28 7.47 51.98
CA ASN A 556 51.91 6.47 52.86
C ASN A 556 52.63 5.34 52.10
N GLY A 557 53.01 5.53 50.83
CA GLY A 557 53.87 4.60 50.08
C GLY A 557 53.22 3.28 49.64
N SER A 558 51.94 3.06 49.95
CA SER A 558 51.16 1.95 49.38
C SER A 558 50.67 2.33 47.98
N THR A 559 51.42 1.87 46.97
CA THR A 559 51.16 2.18 45.56
C THR A 559 50.33 1.07 44.92
N ASN A 560 49.00 1.18 44.97
CA ASN A 560 48.10 0.27 44.26
C ASN A 560 47.78 0.83 42.86
N PRO A 561 48.26 0.24 41.76
CA PRO A 561 47.96 0.72 40.41
C PRO A 561 46.50 0.44 40.03
N PHE A 562 45.78 1.45 39.57
CA PHE A 562 44.53 1.22 38.86
C PHE A 562 44.86 0.71 37.46
N GLN A 563 44.25 -0.40 37.06
CA GLN A 563 44.46 -1.05 35.77
C GLN A 563 43.17 -1.05 34.93
N THR A 564 43.27 -0.57 33.70
CA THR A 564 42.19 -0.68 32.70
C THR A 564 42.30 -2.04 32.03
N ILE A 565 41.20 -2.80 32.01
CA ILE A 565 41.16 -4.16 31.48
C ILE A 565 40.23 -4.22 30.26
N GLU A 566 40.81 -4.55 29.11
CA GLU A 566 40.08 -4.99 27.92
C GLU A 566 39.94 -6.53 27.93
N ARG A 567 39.04 -7.07 27.09
CA ARG A 567 38.82 -8.51 26.95
C ARG A 567 38.90 -8.92 25.47
N GLU A 568 39.88 -9.76 25.14
CA GLU A 568 40.04 -10.36 23.80
C GLU A 568 39.77 -11.87 23.88
N ASP A 569 39.18 -12.43 22.82
CA ASP A 569 38.94 -13.86 22.70
C ASP A 569 40.15 -14.57 22.08
N VAL A 570 40.73 -15.52 22.82
CA VAL A 570 41.86 -16.34 22.36
C VAL A 570 41.45 -17.78 22.10
N GLY A 571 41.77 -18.32 20.93
CA GLY A 571 41.41 -19.67 20.52
C GLY A 571 41.31 -19.84 19.01
N LEU A 572 40.51 -20.82 18.58
CA LEU A 572 40.21 -21.03 17.16
C LEU A 572 39.01 -20.18 16.76
N LYS A 573 39.18 -19.31 15.78
CA LYS A 573 38.13 -18.47 15.18
C LYS A 573 38.12 -18.67 13.68
N LEU A 574 37.01 -19.16 13.13
CA LEU A 574 36.81 -19.34 11.70
C LEU A 574 35.60 -18.50 11.28
N ASN A 575 35.79 -17.61 10.31
CA ASN A 575 34.76 -16.80 9.68
C ASN A 575 34.81 -17.05 8.17
N ILE A 576 33.67 -17.36 7.57
CA ILE A 576 33.58 -17.72 6.16
C ILE A 576 32.38 -17.05 5.49
N ARG A 577 32.51 -16.78 4.20
CA ARG A 577 31.41 -16.44 3.30
C ARG A 577 31.51 -17.26 2.01
N PRO A 578 30.68 -18.29 1.82
CA PRO A 578 30.61 -19.00 0.56
C PRO A 578 29.80 -18.25 -0.49
N GLN A 579 30.17 -18.46 -1.74
CA GLN A 579 29.39 -18.14 -2.93
C GLN A 579 29.54 -19.30 -3.92
N ILE A 580 28.43 -19.98 -4.24
CA ILE A 580 28.40 -21.06 -5.22
C ILE A 580 28.36 -20.46 -6.63
N SER A 581 29.21 -20.97 -7.52
CA SER A 581 29.21 -20.63 -8.94
C SER A 581 28.29 -21.59 -9.71
N GLU A 582 27.79 -21.17 -10.87
CA GLU A 582 26.95 -22.01 -11.74
C GLU A 582 27.60 -23.37 -12.09
N GLY A 583 28.91 -23.40 -12.29
CA GLY A 583 29.69 -24.62 -12.52
C GLY A 583 29.85 -25.55 -11.30
N GLY A 584 29.22 -25.25 -10.17
CA GLY A 584 29.28 -26.05 -8.93
C GLY A 584 30.47 -25.73 -8.01
N ALA A 585 31.51 -25.05 -8.51
CA ALA A 585 32.63 -24.59 -7.71
C ALA A 585 32.20 -23.53 -6.68
N VAL A 586 32.73 -23.64 -5.46
CA VAL A 586 32.47 -22.73 -4.35
C VAL A 586 33.62 -21.75 -4.23
N LYS A 587 33.33 -20.46 -4.40
CA LYS A 587 34.20 -19.38 -3.93
C LYS A 587 34.00 -19.23 -2.42
N LEU A 588 35.08 -19.12 -1.67
CA LEU A 588 35.07 -18.88 -0.22
C LEU A 588 35.94 -17.66 0.08
N ASP A 589 35.36 -16.62 0.69
CA ASP A 589 36.11 -15.60 1.40
C ASP A 589 36.27 -16.08 2.85
N ILE A 590 37.51 -16.22 3.34
CA ILE A 590 37.85 -16.93 4.59
C ILE A 590 38.79 -16.08 5.45
N TYR A 591 38.39 -15.86 6.70
CA TYR A 591 39.28 -15.43 7.77
C TYR A 591 39.37 -16.53 8.83
N GLN A 592 40.55 -17.13 8.99
CA GLN A 592 40.83 -18.13 10.01
C GLN A 592 41.94 -17.65 10.94
N GLU A 593 41.71 -17.72 12.24
CA GLU A 593 42.68 -17.43 13.30
C GLU A 593 42.79 -18.63 14.25
N VAL A 594 44.02 -18.94 14.68
CA VAL A 594 44.31 -19.78 15.83
C VAL A 594 45.22 -18.99 16.76
N SER A 595 44.73 -18.68 17.96
CA SER A 595 45.49 -18.04 19.02
C SER A 595 45.57 -18.89 20.30
N SER A 596 46.71 -18.83 20.98
CA SER A 596 47.00 -19.55 22.22
C SER A 596 47.81 -18.69 23.19
N ILE A 597 47.73 -19.00 24.49
CA ILE A 597 48.43 -18.26 25.54
C ILE A 597 49.83 -18.88 25.73
N ASP A 598 50.86 -18.03 25.81
CA ASP A 598 52.19 -18.44 26.25
C ASP A 598 52.32 -18.19 27.77
N GLU A 599 51.94 -19.20 28.55
CA GLU A 599 52.05 -19.16 30.02
C GLU A 599 53.51 -19.05 30.50
N SER A 600 54.50 -19.39 29.67
CA SER A 600 55.94 -19.31 30.04
C SER A 600 56.52 -17.90 29.90
N ARG A 601 55.90 -17.05 29.09
CA ARG A 601 56.27 -15.63 28.91
C ARG A 601 55.30 -14.65 29.56
N SER A 602 54.11 -15.10 29.93
CA SER A 602 53.11 -14.30 30.64
C SER A 602 53.56 -14.01 32.08
N ASN A 603 53.42 -12.77 32.53
CA ASN A 603 53.80 -12.37 33.89
C ASN A 603 52.91 -11.23 34.39
N ALA A 604 52.58 -11.20 35.67
CA ALA A 604 51.67 -10.22 36.28
C ALA A 604 52.09 -8.75 36.05
N THR A 605 53.38 -8.48 35.83
CA THR A 605 53.91 -7.14 35.54
C THR A 605 53.87 -6.75 34.05
N THR A 606 53.86 -7.72 33.13
CA THR A 606 53.95 -7.49 31.67
C THR A 606 52.69 -7.88 30.91
N GLY A 607 51.71 -8.48 31.58
CA GLY A 607 50.48 -8.99 30.97
C GLY A 607 50.61 -10.42 30.44
N ILE A 608 49.53 -10.87 29.79
CA ILE A 608 49.44 -12.16 29.11
C ILE A 608 50.06 -12.04 27.72
N VAL A 609 50.90 -13.00 27.34
CA VAL A 609 51.49 -13.09 25.99
C VAL A 609 50.72 -14.13 25.19
N THR A 610 50.37 -13.82 23.95
CA THR A 610 49.65 -14.73 23.05
C THR A 610 50.43 -15.01 21.77
N ASN A 611 50.40 -16.25 21.33
CA ASN A 611 50.78 -16.64 19.98
C ASN A 611 49.54 -16.54 19.10
N LYS A 612 49.59 -15.81 17.99
CA LYS A 612 48.46 -15.60 17.07
C LYS A 612 48.88 -16.00 15.65
N ARG A 613 48.13 -16.89 15.01
CA ARG A 613 48.36 -17.34 13.63
C ARG A 613 47.08 -17.13 12.84
N ALA A 614 47.13 -16.31 11.80
CA ALA A 614 45.95 -15.93 11.02
C ALA A 614 46.18 -16.11 9.51
N ILE A 615 45.11 -16.44 8.79
CA ILE A 615 45.03 -16.54 7.34
C ILE A 615 43.76 -15.78 6.92
N ASP A 616 43.91 -14.79 6.06
CA ASP A 616 42.83 -14.08 5.39
C ASP A 616 43.01 -14.27 3.87
N THR A 617 42.04 -14.88 3.20
CA THR A 617 42.19 -15.27 1.79
C THR A 617 40.84 -15.50 1.09
N SER A 618 40.85 -15.42 -0.24
CA SER A 618 39.72 -15.74 -1.10
C SER A 618 40.13 -16.82 -2.10
N VAL A 619 39.44 -17.96 -2.08
CA VAL A 619 39.77 -19.15 -2.90
C VAL A 619 38.54 -19.69 -3.62
N LEU A 620 38.76 -20.37 -4.75
CA LEU A 620 37.73 -21.09 -5.51
C LEU A 620 38.09 -22.57 -5.54
N ILE A 621 37.15 -23.43 -5.15
CA ILE A 621 37.35 -24.87 -4.94
C ILE A 621 36.12 -25.62 -5.45
N ASP A 622 36.29 -26.77 -6.10
CA ASP A 622 35.17 -27.62 -6.50
C ASP A 622 34.49 -28.33 -5.31
N ASP A 623 33.22 -28.71 -5.48
CA ASP A 623 32.43 -29.45 -4.48
C ASP A 623 33.15 -30.75 -4.02
N GLY A 624 33.36 -30.91 -2.72
CA GLY A 624 33.99 -32.08 -2.10
C GLY A 624 35.52 -32.19 -2.26
N GLN A 625 36.17 -31.35 -3.07
CA GLN A 625 37.63 -31.33 -3.17
C GLN A 625 38.27 -30.75 -1.90
N ILE A 626 39.56 -31.06 -1.68
CA ILE A 626 40.35 -30.52 -0.57
C ILE A 626 41.50 -29.68 -1.14
N ILE A 627 41.60 -28.43 -0.69
CA ILE A 627 42.67 -27.49 -1.05
C ILE A 627 43.58 -27.25 0.16
N VAL A 628 44.84 -26.86 -0.09
CA VAL A 628 45.71 -26.25 0.92
C VAL A 628 45.46 -24.74 0.90
N LEU A 629 45.00 -24.16 2.02
CA LEU A 629 44.86 -22.70 2.17
C LEU A 629 46.22 -22.03 2.41
N GLY A 630 47.13 -22.73 3.11
CA GLY A 630 48.47 -22.25 3.42
C GLY A 630 49.16 -23.15 4.45
N GLY A 631 50.39 -22.79 4.79
CA GLY A 631 51.20 -23.49 5.77
C GLY A 631 52.48 -22.75 6.12
N LEU A 632 53.16 -23.21 7.16
CA LEU A 632 54.46 -22.72 7.62
C LEU A 632 55.37 -23.92 7.90
N LEU A 633 56.58 -23.88 7.36
CA LEU A 633 57.66 -24.80 7.73
C LEU A 633 58.78 -23.98 8.38
N GLU A 634 59.05 -24.23 9.65
CA GLU A 634 60.12 -23.60 10.42
C GLU A 634 61.07 -24.69 10.92
N ASP A 635 62.39 -24.44 10.88
CA ASP A 635 63.42 -25.32 11.44
C ASP A 635 64.55 -24.43 11.99
N ASN A 636 64.47 -24.09 13.27
CA ASN A 636 65.45 -23.24 13.94
C ASN A 636 66.50 -24.11 14.63
N VAL A 637 67.78 -23.88 14.33
CA VAL A 637 68.93 -24.54 14.99
C VAL A 637 69.76 -23.47 15.69
N THR A 638 69.72 -23.48 17.03
CA THR A 638 70.55 -22.65 17.90
C THR A 638 71.70 -23.50 18.44
N LEU A 639 72.93 -23.02 18.27
CA LEU A 639 74.16 -23.64 18.77
C LEU A 639 74.89 -22.63 19.67
N SER A 640 75.18 -23.02 20.90
CA SER A 640 75.93 -22.21 21.86
C SER A 640 77.07 -23.04 22.43
N THR A 641 78.30 -22.53 22.33
CA THR A 641 79.50 -23.17 22.89
C THR A 641 80.26 -22.15 23.72
N ASN A 642 80.11 -22.21 25.04
CA ASN A 642 81.00 -21.50 25.96
C ASN A 642 82.27 -22.33 26.13
N SER A 643 83.46 -21.73 26.04
CA SER A 643 84.72 -22.48 26.22
C SER A 643 85.84 -21.61 26.77
N VAL A 644 86.81 -22.24 27.43
CA VAL A 644 88.05 -21.57 27.85
C VAL A 644 88.92 -21.31 26.61
N PRO A 645 89.33 -20.07 26.32
CA PRO A 645 90.24 -19.80 25.19
C PRO A 645 91.53 -20.61 25.33
N LEU A 646 92.10 -21.03 24.20
CA LEU A 646 93.20 -22.00 24.07
C LEU A 646 92.86 -23.45 24.47
N LEU A 647 92.31 -23.69 25.66
CA LEU A 647 92.08 -25.06 26.16
C LEU A 647 90.89 -25.76 25.52
N GLY A 648 89.79 -25.04 25.26
CA GLY A 648 88.57 -25.60 24.67
C GLY A 648 88.71 -26.04 23.19
N SER A 649 89.73 -25.54 22.49
CA SER A 649 90.01 -25.85 21.08
C SER A 649 90.92 -27.07 20.86
N LEU A 650 91.44 -27.69 21.91
CA LEU A 650 92.27 -28.90 21.78
C LEU A 650 91.43 -30.11 21.36
N PRO A 651 91.88 -30.92 20.37
CA PRO A 651 91.19 -32.16 20.01
C PRO A 651 91.21 -33.13 21.20
N VAL A 652 90.11 -33.90 21.35
CA VAL A 652 89.82 -34.82 22.46
C VAL A 652 89.67 -34.11 23.83
N ILE A 653 90.70 -33.39 24.29
CA ILE A 653 90.77 -32.80 25.64
C ILE A 653 89.88 -31.56 25.79
N GLY A 654 89.63 -30.79 24.73
CA GLY A 654 88.84 -29.55 24.79
C GLY A 654 87.38 -29.72 25.22
N SER A 655 86.86 -30.96 25.18
CA SER A 655 85.54 -31.31 25.73
C SER A 655 85.45 -31.15 27.25
N LEU A 656 86.58 -31.21 27.96
CA LEU A 656 86.69 -30.98 29.41
C LEU A 656 86.67 -29.48 29.78
N PHE A 657 86.79 -28.57 28.80
CA PHE A 657 86.95 -27.13 28.99
C PHE A 657 85.91 -26.29 28.22
N ARG A 658 84.76 -26.91 27.90
CA ARG A 658 83.65 -26.25 27.21
C ARG A 658 82.28 -26.74 27.70
N TYR A 659 81.25 -25.96 27.39
CA TYR A 659 79.84 -26.25 27.57
C TYR A 659 79.15 -26.05 26.22
N ASP A 660 78.74 -27.15 25.59
CA ASP A 660 77.96 -27.16 24.36
C ASP A 660 76.47 -27.27 24.71
N SER A 661 75.67 -26.30 24.28
CA SER A 661 74.20 -26.38 24.25
C SER A 661 73.72 -26.31 22.81
N ARG A 662 72.92 -27.29 22.40
CA ARG A 662 72.35 -27.40 21.06
C ARG A 662 70.84 -27.50 21.18
N LYS A 663 70.11 -26.64 20.48
CA LYS A 663 68.65 -26.66 20.43
C LYS A 663 68.18 -26.62 18.98
N ARG A 664 67.36 -27.59 18.60
CA ARG A 664 66.58 -27.58 17.35
C ARG A 664 65.10 -27.51 17.69
N THR A 665 64.38 -26.61 17.05
CA THR A 665 62.91 -26.55 17.12
C THR A 665 62.37 -26.46 15.71
N LYS A 666 61.63 -27.50 15.31
CA LYS A 666 61.01 -27.61 13.99
C LYS A 666 59.50 -27.57 14.14
N THR A 667 58.82 -26.80 13.30
CA THR A 667 57.37 -26.63 13.30
C THR A 667 56.84 -26.78 11.88
N ASN A 668 55.88 -27.67 11.68
CA ASN A 668 55.20 -27.88 10.40
C ASN A 668 53.71 -27.60 10.62
N LEU A 669 53.21 -26.49 10.09
CA LEU A 669 51.79 -26.13 10.08
C LEU A 669 51.25 -26.25 8.66
N MET A 670 50.12 -26.94 8.49
CA MET A 670 49.35 -26.95 7.25
C MET A 670 47.87 -26.71 7.58
N VAL A 671 47.21 -25.89 6.77
CA VAL A 671 45.77 -25.67 6.82
C VAL A 671 45.16 -26.11 5.50
N PHE A 672 44.30 -27.12 5.55
CA PHE A 672 43.51 -27.59 4.43
C PHE A 672 42.05 -27.19 4.61
N LEU A 673 41.30 -27.14 3.52
CA LEU A 673 39.85 -26.90 3.56
C LEU A 673 39.13 -27.71 2.47
N ARG A 674 37.94 -28.20 2.81
CA ARG A 674 36.97 -28.84 1.90
C ARG A 674 35.60 -28.17 2.03
N PRO A 675 35.02 -27.59 0.97
CA PRO A 675 33.59 -27.29 0.92
C PRO A 675 32.79 -28.53 0.48
N TYR A 676 31.52 -28.58 0.87
CA TYR A 676 30.55 -29.56 0.39
C TYR A 676 29.18 -28.92 0.19
N VAL A 677 28.62 -29.04 -1.01
CA VAL A 677 27.40 -28.34 -1.44
C VAL A 677 26.15 -29.19 -1.18
N VAL A 678 25.28 -28.65 -0.32
CA VAL A 678 24.08 -29.31 0.18
C VAL A 678 22.84 -28.61 -0.40
N ARG A 679 22.31 -29.17 -1.50
CA ARG A 679 21.09 -28.67 -2.16
C ARG A 679 19.82 -29.34 -1.59
N ASP A 680 19.86 -30.66 -1.39
CA ASP A 680 18.71 -31.48 -1.02
C ASP A 680 18.61 -31.74 0.49
N ALA A 681 17.38 -31.87 1.01
CA ALA A 681 17.16 -32.23 2.41
C ALA A 681 17.73 -33.62 2.75
N ASN A 682 17.71 -34.56 1.79
CA ASN A 682 18.30 -35.89 1.96
C ASN A 682 19.83 -35.83 2.07
N ARG A 683 20.49 -34.91 1.35
CA ARG A 683 21.94 -34.65 1.51
C ARG A 683 22.23 -34.03 2.89
N THR A 684 21.43 -33.06 3.33
CA THR A 684 21.56 -32.49 4.69
C THR A 684 21.43 -33.59 5.76
N ALA A 685 20.40 -34.43 5.65
CA ALA A 685 20.13 -35.51 6.60
C ALA A 685 21.28 -36.53 6.64
N GLY A 686 21.82 -36.96 5.49
CA GLY A 686 22.97 -37.88 5.43
C GLY A 686 24.22 -37.30 6.11
N VAL A 687 24.60 -36.07 5.77
CA VAL A 687 25.77 -35.39 6.36
C VAL A 687 25.61 -35.20 7.88
N THR A 688 24.42 -34.79 8.34
CA THR A 688 24.12 -34.69 9.77
C THR A 688 24.16 -36.06 10.46
N MET A 689 23.62 -37.10 9.83
CA MET A 689 23.62 -38.48 10.33
C MET A 689 25.04 -39.02 10.50
N ASP A 690 25.90 -38.89 9.48
CA ASP A 690 27.29 -39.36 9.52
C ASP A 690 28.09 -38.68 10.64
N ARG A 691 27.90 -37.36 10.81
CA ARG A 691 28.54 -36.57 11.88
C ARG A 691 27.97 -36.90 13.27
N TYR A 692 26.68 -37.19 13.38
CA TYR A 692 26.03 -37.62 14.63
C TYR A 692 26.54 -39.00 15.07
N ASP A 693 26.59 -39.96 14.16
CA ASP A 693 27.02 -41.32 14.43
C ASP A 693 28.54 -41.38 14.69
N TYR A 694 29.33 -40.50 14.06
CA TYR A 694 30.74 -40.27 14.44
C TYR A 694 30.88 -39.83 15.91
N MET A 695 30.15 -38.80 16.34
CA MET A 695 30.19 -38.31 17.72
C MET A 695 29.73 -39.37 18.72
N ARG A 696 28.68 -40.13 18.38
CA ARG A 696 28.16 -41.23 19.21
C ARG A 696 29.16 -42.38 19.35
N ARG A 697 29.88 -42.74 18.28
CA ARG A 697 30.96 -43.75 18.31
C ARG A 697 32.16 -43.24 19.12
N ALA A 698 32.52 -41.97 19.00
CA ALA A 698 33.58 -41.35 19.81
C ALA A 698 33.25 -41.38 21.32
N GLN A 699 32.01 -41.05 21.70
CA GLN A 699 31.55 -41.18 23.09
C GLN A 699 31.55 -42.63 23.58
N ALA A 700 31.12 -43.58 22.75
CA ALA A 700 31.15 -45.00 23.09
C ALA A 700 32.58 -45.53 23.31
N ALA A 701 33.57 -45.03 22.57
CA ALA A 701 34.98 -45.37 22.74
C ALA A 701 35.66 -44.71 23.97
N VAL A 702 35.03 -43.67 24.55
CA VAL A 702 35.56 -42.90 25.70
C VAL A 702 34.71 -43.12 26.96
N GLN A 703 33.96 -44.22 27.02
CA GLN A 703 33.35 -44.66 28.29
C GLN A 703 34.46 -45.03 29.29
N PRO A 704 34.40 -44.55 30.55
CA PRO A 704 35.37 -44.94 31.56
C PRO A 704 35.26 -46.45 31.82
N GLY A 705 36.40 -47.14 31.83
CA GLY A 705 36.44 -48.57 32.11
C GLY A 705 35.99 -48.89 33.54
N GLN A 706 35.39 -50.07 33.72
CA GLN A 706 34.88 -50.51 35.02
C GLN A 706 35.97 -50.50 36.08
N HIS A 707 35.69 -49.93 37.25
CA HIS A 707 36.67 -49.73 38.31
C HIS A 707 36.29 -50.50 39.58
N TRP A 708 37.16 -51.41 40.02
CA TRP A 708 36.91 -52.37 41.09
C TRP A 708 36.46 -51.78 42.45
N ALA A 709 36.76 -50.50 42.72
CA ALA A 709 36.43 -49.80 43.96
C ALA A 709 35.60 -48.50 43.78
N LEU A 710 35.07 -48.24 42.58
CA LEU A 710 34.21 -47.08 42.30
C LEU A 710 32.98 -47.53 41.51
N PRO A 711 31.80 -46.90 41.67
CA PRO A 711 30.64 -47.22 40.85
C PRO A 711 30.88 -46.91 39.37
N ASP A 712 30.31 -47.72 38.47
CA ASP A 712 30.40 -47.53 37.01
C ASP A 712 29.69 -46.23 36.57
N MET A 713 30.41 -45.11 36.58
CA MET A 713 29.95 -43.80 36.12
C MET A 713 29.93 -43.74 34.59
N GLN A 714 28.88 -44.28 33.96
CA GLN A 714 28.72 -44.21 32.50
C GLN A 714 28.77 -42.76 31.98
N ALA A 715 29.62 -42.50 31.00
CA ALA A 715 29.70 -41.21 30.33
C ALA A 715 28.42 -40.91 29.52
N PRO A 716 27.98 -39.64 29.42
CA PRO A 716 26.80 -39.28 28.64
C PRO A 716 27.02 -39.60 27.15
N MET A 717 26.20 -40.51 26.62
CA MET A 717 26.21 -40.90 25.21
C MET A 717 25.00 -40.32 24.45
N LEU A 718 25.20 -39.95 23.20
CA LEU A 718 24.11 -39.58 22.29
C LEU A 718 23.15 -40.77 22.09
N PRO A 719 21.83 -40.55 22.10
CA PRO A 719 20.85 -41.61 21.85
C PRO A 719 21.00 -42.17 20.42
N PRO A 720 20.43 -43.36 20.13
CA PRO A 720 20.39 -43.88 18.77
C PRO A 720 19.74 -42.88 17.80
N PRO A 721 20.32 -42.63 16.61
CA PRO A 721 19.63 -41.85 15.58
C PRO A 721 18.32 -42.54 15.20
N GLY A 722 17.23 -41.77 15.12
CA GLY A 722 15.89 -42.28 14.89
C GLY A 722 15.13 -42.72 16.15
N SER A 723 15.78 -42.90 17.31
CA SER A 723 15.03 -42.84 18.57
C SER A 723 14.71 -41.38 18.85
N ALA A 724 13.45 -40.98 18.62
CA ALA A 724 12.94 -39.75 19.20
C ALA A 724 13.17 -39.81 20.72
N PRO A 725 13.60 -38.71 21.37
CA PRO A 725 13.78 -38.72 22.82
C PRO A 725 12.44 -39.09 23.47
N SER A 726 12.42 -40.17 24.23
CA SER A 726 11.26 -40.58 25.01
C SER A 726 11.12 -39.62 26.21
N VAL A 727 10.57 -38.43 25.96
CA VAL A 727 10.33 -37.38 26.96
C VAL A 727 9.18 -37.81 27.87
N SER A 728 9.48 -38.76 28.76
CA SER A 728 8.77 -39.09 30.00
C SER A 728 7.24 -38.97 29.94
N ASN A 729 6.62 -39.64 28.96
CA ASN A 729 5.17 -39.86 28.79
C ASN A 729 4.22 -38.63 28.83
N ASN A 730 4.74 -37.40 28.88
CA ASN A 730 3.95 -36.17 28.95
C ASN A 730 4.33 -35.23 27.80
N ALA A 731 3.80 -35.51 26.61
CA ALA A 731 3.94 -34.64 25.47
C ALA A 731 3.01 -33.43 25.60
N TYR A 732 3.58 -32.25 25.89
CA TYR A 732 2.94 -30.98 25.53
C TYR A 732 3.08 -30.72 24.02
N ASP A 733 2.52 -31.61 23.19
CA ASP A 733 2.22 -31.23 21.80
C ASP A 733 0.94 -30.39 21.82
N LEU A 734 1.07 -29.10 21.50
CA LEU A 734 -0.07 -28.18 21.44
C LEU A 734 -0.85 -28.31 20.13
N ARG A 735 -0.49 -29.27 19.27
CA ARG A 735 -1.29 -29.67 18.09
C ARG A 735 -2.45 -30.58 18.53
N PRO A 736 -3.69 -30.34 18.09
CA PRO A 736 -4.80 -31.24 18.38
C PRO A 736 -4.55 -32.61 17.71
N GLU A 737 -4.58 -33.68 18.51
CA GLU A 737 -4.04 -35.01 18.17
C GLU A 737 -4.58 -35.65 16.88
N GLN A 738 -5.74 -35.20 16.40
CA GLN A 738 -6.45 -35.83 15.28
C GLN A 738 -6.03 -35.34 13.89
N GLN A 739 -4.99 -34.50 13.72
CA GLN A 739 -4.64 -33.97 12.38
C GLN A 739 -4.21 -35.07 11.38
N ALA A 740 -3.59 -36.16 11.86
CA ALA A 740 -3.29 -37.34 11.03
C ALA A 740 -4.53 -38.20 10.72
N GLU A 741 -5.62 -38.02 11.45
CA GLU A 741 -6.85 -38.80 11.35
C GLU A 741 -7.95 -38.05 10.58
N THR A 742 -7.99 -36.72 10.66
CA THR A 742 -8.82 -35.87 9.78
C THR A 742 -8.37 -35.96 8.31
N LEU A 743 -7.06 -36.09 8.06
CA LEU A 743 -6.51 -36.40 6.73
C LEU A 743 -6.85 -37.82 6.22
N ARG A 744 -7.31 -38.73 7.10
CA ARG A 744 -7.70 -40.11 6.75
C ARG A 744 -9.21 -40.32 6.72
N ARG A 745 -10.02 -39.38 7.23
CA ARG A 745 -11.48 -39.42 7.08
C ARG A 745 -11.85 -39.06 5.63
N PRO A 746 -12.70 -39.87 4.95
CA PRO A 746 -13.33 -39.41 3.71
C PRO A 746 -14.19 -38.18 4.01
N ALA A 747 -14.29 -37.27 3.03
CA ALA A 747 -15.08 -36.05 3.18
C ALA A 747 -16.54 -36.39 3.56
N PRO A 748 -17.15 -35.68 4.52
CA PRO A 748 -18.52 -35.95 4.93
C PRO A 748 -19.46 -35.76 3.73
N VAL A 749 -20.39 -36.70 3.55
CA VAL A 749 -21.36 -36.65 2.45
C VAL A 749 -22.18 -35.35 2.53
N THR A 750 -22.01 -34.49 1.53
CA THR A 750 -22.70 -33.20 1.44
C THR A 750 -24.18 -33.43 1.13
N ALA A 751 -24.98 -33.66 2.17
CA ALA A 751 -26.43 -33.63 2.08
C ALA A 751 -26.86 -32.22 1.63
N GLN A 752 -27.22 -32.07 0.35
CA GLN A 752 -27.70 -30.80 -0.19
C GLN A 752 -29.11 -30.53 0.32
N SER A 753 -29.18 -29.92 1.50
CA SER A 753 -30.39 -29.36 2.07
C SER A 753 -30.81 -28.13 1.25
N PHE A 754 -31.56 -28.37 0.17
CA PHE A 754 -32.32 -27.34 -0.56
C PHE A 754 -33.50 -26.79 0.28
N ALA A 755 -33.22 -26.39 1.52
CA ALA A 755 -34.08 -25.60 2.36
C ALA A 755 -34.09 -24.16 1.81
N VAL A 756 -34.88 -23.96 0.74
CA VAL A 756 -35.11 -22.64 0.14
C VAL A 756 -35.56 -21.68 1.25
N ARG A 757 -34.77 -20.63 1.49
CA ARG A 757 -35.22 -19.47 2.28
C ARG A 757 -36.33 -18.76 1.51
N GLN A 758 -37.56 -19.22 1.67
CA GLN A 758 -38.72 -18.41 1.34
C GLN A 758 -38.66 -17.14 2.19
N TYR A 759 -38.77 -15.98 1.53
CA TYR A 759 -38.97 -14.73 2.24
C TYR A 759 -40.29 -14.79 3.04
N PRO A 760 -40.38 -14.13 4.21
CA PRO A 760 -41.67 -13.97 4.88
C PRO A 760 -42.64 -13.26 3.93
N GLY A 761 -43.80 -13.87 3.69
CA GLY A 761 -44.83 -13.31 2.83
C GLY A 761 -45.41 -12.02 3.41
N THR A 762 -45.80 -11.09 2.54
CA THR A 762 -46.45 -9.84 2.93
C THR A 762 -47.74 -10.10 3.69
N GLU A 763 -47.90 -9.48 4.86
CA GLU A 763 -49.12 -9.58 5.66
C GLU A 763 -50.36 -9.19 4.85
N SER A 764 -51.37 -10.05 4.86
CA SER A 764 -52.70 -9.77 4.31
C SER A 764 -53.69 -9.82 5.47
N ALA A 765 -54.40 -8.72 5.70
CA ALA A 765 -55.14 -8.47 6.94
C ALA A 765 -56.18 -9.55 7.27
N ARG A 766 -56.20 -9.98 8.55
CA ARG A 766 -57.29 -10.77 9.16
C ARG A 766 -57.55 -10.35 10.60
N ASP A 767 -58.74 -10.69 11.05
CA ASP A 767 -59.53 -10.16 12.16
C ASP A 767 -58.84 -9.94 13.51
N ALA A 768 -59.18 -8.81 14.14
CA ALA A 768 -58.75 -8.44 15.48
C ALA A 768 -59.72 -8.96 16.57
N SER A 769 -59.75 -10.29 16.81
CA SER A 769 -60.59 -10.86 17.88
C SER A 769 -60.12 -12.21 18.45
N GLU A 770 -58.85 -12.35 18.85
CA GLU A 770 -58.44 -13.47 19.73
C GLU A 770 -57.30 -13.10 20.70
N ALA A 771 -57.27 -13.71 21.88
CA ALA A 771 -56.47 -13.26 23.01
C ALA A 771 -55.24 -14.14 23.28
N ILE A 772 -54.06 -13.52 23.28
CA ILE A 772 -52.76 -14.20 23.50
C ILE A 772 -52.68 -14.76 24.92
N ARG A 773 -52.42 -16.07 25.05
CA ARG A 773 -52.01 -16.70 26.31
C ARG A 773 -50.54 -17.13 26.22
N VAL A 774 -49.73 -16.69 27.19
CA VAL A 774 -48.33 -17.12 27.33
C VAL A 774 -48.23 -18.11 28.50
N SER A 775 -47.91 -19.36 28.22
CA SER A 775 -47.62 -20.37 29.25
C SER A 775 -46.14 -20.33 29.65
N ARG A 776 -45.85 -19.95 30.89
CA ARG A 776 -44.49 -19.92 31.46
C ARG A 776 -44.32 -21.10 32.41
N THR A 777 -43.40 -22.02 32.11
CA THR A 777 -43.11 -23.18 32.97
C THR A 777 -42.19 -22.79 34.12
N LEU A 778 -42.51 -23.26 35.33
CA LEU A 778 -41.73 -23.05 36.55
C LEU A 778 -41.03 -24.35 36.96
N MET A 779 -39.72 -24.26 37.20
CA MET A 779 -38.98 -25.10 38.13
C MET A 779 -37.98 -24.21 38.87
N HIS A 780 -37.91 -24.36 40.19
CA HIS A 780 -36.93 -23.69 41.05
C HIS A 780 -36.36 -24.72 42.03
N SER A 781 -35.05 -24.64 42.28
CA SER A 781 -34.54 -24.72 43.63
C SER A 781 -33.23 -23.93 43.71
N VAL A 782 -33.13 -23.10 44.74
CA VAL A 782 -31.90 -22.41 45.15
C VAL A 782 -31.74 -22.73 46.62
N ALA A 783 -30.54 -23.16 47.02
CA ALA A 783 -30.15 -23.28 48.40
C ALA A 783 -28.83 -22.52 48.58
N VAL A 784 -28.90 -21.43 49.32
CA VAL A 784 -27.76 -20.71 49.89
C VAL A 784 -28.09 -20.59 51.37
N ASP A 785 -27.18 -21.03 52.23
CA ASP A 785 -27.20 -20.69 53.65
C ASP A 785 -25.75 -20.59 54.14
N PRO A 786 -25.32 -19.45 54.71
CA PRO A 786 -24.01 -19.30 55.33
C PRO A 786 -24.01 -19.71 56.81
N ASP A 787 -22.82 -19.82 57.39
CA ASP A 787 -22.56 -19.76 58.84
C ASP A 787 -23.24 -20.81 59.76
N THR A 788 -22.95 -22.10 59.55
CA THR A 788 -23.11 -23.12 60.62
C THR A 788 -21.76 -23.51 61.25
N LEU A 789 -21.25 -22.59 62.08
CA LEU A 789 -20.45 -22.83 63.29
C LEU A 789 -19.83 -24.23 63.52
N LEU A 790 -18.54 -24.40 63.17
CA LEU A 790 -17.47 -24.82 64.10
C LEU A 790 -16.07 -24.70 63.48
#